data_AF-A0A2S8Z4I2-F1
#
_entry.id   AF-A0A2S8Z4I2-F1
#
_cell.length_a   1.000
_cell.length_b   1.000
_cell.length_c   1.000
_cell.angle_alpha   90.00
_cell.angle_beta   90.00
_cell.angle_gamma   90.00
#
_symmetry.space_group_name_H-M   'P 1'
#
loop_
_entity.id
_entity.type
_entity.pdbx_description
1 polymer ?
#
loop_
_entity_poly.entity_id
_entity_poly.type
_entity_poly.pdbx_seq_one_letter_code
_entity_poly.pdbx_strand_id
1 'polypeptide(L)'
;MDQFTPTSLPSAVAKVFELNHHSVEGPIKIHGAEIDLVATPVGNPFAPKVYIEVTVEYVNTAKYGKDLTKLAMIHVKDPGATCLIVSSTGFTADVRERAAEARIQTLTYDELFERFEKFQPYVEMYLGESSRANEIRELVDVYERPTFSDSHGEHDALDWMNEWVSDSSAENSWLLIVGEYGTGKSALTKMLQHGWLRKYRENPVAPIPVRIELGDFTKQLDAQGLLHHFLDHNGLGHVPIEFFWSLIRAGRVVLILDGYDEMAQYLSQRERRSTLRALAELSSDGVRGILTSRPNYFSESEELSLFDHLYREISIRSKYAAEARDEIAERENEIDSLIQRSILDRFERALQDLSPDQSRALVDSILREKVDAANIVKKVLDRVFRSTGEGAEIALSGKPVIISYLIEVATSLHDSDVVRLTEWDVYTLIVDKLGLRDLEQTTRVGMDERRQFLQRLAVHMATNGRREVDEESFRDLVETVFARQVKKYTGNARVVEVDGLFEDLRRSGTLTRSEDRSGLGWRFSHNSLKEFLVAESLIDDLKKGNALVSTPPVSDAMRAFAASSDVSSDVLLRSLSAAWADIASNPAVGTYVSLVWDVLPTQSGSESRLSSIAGSPVRVQGVQLASIALSTAERPSSFPSGNFRNCVLLDVTLQAAHLGGADFSGSLLEAVVFDDAELTGVTFDEAVLVDVSISRAMLDGASFLGVNSDLSLLVDTRDGIRRVEGKSAIGLLAYLGARTDEIEPYFVWMHHPKFSIVEKISSKILEGGLRQRRGLEQRGAAAADTKYARAFVRHLETTGLIATPLGRTDLVEITSEGRTQLALIQSGRGLPEAVLNFLNEA
;
A
#
# COMPACT_ATOMS: atom_id res chain seq x y z
N MET A 1 14.11 40.38 1.53
CA MET A 1 15.12 41.15 2.27
C MET A 1 14.37 42.11 3.18
N ASP A 2 14.09 41.70 4.41
CA ASP A 2 13.51 42.61 5.40
C ASP A 2 14.61 43.56 5.90
N GLN A 3 14.30 44.87 5.95
CA GLN A 3 15.26 45.91 6.33
C GLN A 3 15.53 45.86 7.84
N PHE A 4 16.80 45.72 8.23
CA PHE A 4 17.22 45.84 9.63
C PHE A 4 16.79 47.18 10.24
N THR A 5 16.34 47.14 11.51
CA THR A 5 15.94 48.31 12.29
C THR A 5 17.04 48.71 13.29
N PRO A 6 17.07 49.96 13.78
CA PRO A 6 18.05 50.40 14.78
C PRO A 6 18.08 49.54 16.06
N THR A 7 17.02 48.79 16.34
CA THR A 7 16.93 47.88 17.48
C THR A 7 17.25 46.42 17.13
N SER A 8 16.95 45.96 15.91
CA SER A 8 17.19 44.56 15.52
C SER A 8 18.64 44.29 15.07
N LEU A 9 19.31 45.28 14.47
CA LEU A 9 20.70 45.10 13.99
C LEU A 9 21.71 44.87 15.13
N PRO A 10 21.72 45.67 16.23
CA PRO A 10 22.64 45.40 17.34
C PRO A 10 22.39 44.03 17.98
N SER A 11 21.13 43.63 18.13
CA SER A 11 20.79 42.30 18.64
C SER A 11 21.30 41.18 17.71
N ALA A 12 21.19 41.35 16.39
CA ALA A 12 21.68 40.37 15.42
C ALA A 12 23.22 40.26 15.43
N VAL A 13 23.92 41.40 15.53
CA VAL A 13 25.39 41.45 15.63
C VAL A 13 25.88 40.81 16.92
N ALA A 14 25.26 41.13 18.07
CA ALA A 14 25.58 40.50 19.35
C ALA A 14 25.46 38.97 19.27
N LYS A 15 24.39 38.49 18.62
CA LYS A 15 24.14 37.05 18.44
C LYS A 15 25.23 36.33 17.66
N VAL A 16 25.75 36.93 16.59
CA VAL A 16 26.83 36.34 15.78
C VAL A 16 28.10 36.13 16.61
N PHE A 17 28.44 37.09 17.47
CA PHE A 17 29.59 36.97 18.38
C PHE A 17 29.35 35.94 19.50
N GLU A 18 28.15 35.89 20.09
CA GLU A 18 27.75 34.87 21.06
C GLU A 18 27.92 33.45 20.50
N LEU A 19 27.45 33.21 19.27
CA LEU A 19 27.57 31.92 18.57
C LEU A 19 29.02 31.52 18.31
N ASN A 20 29.94 32.47 18.29
CA ASN A 20 31.37 32.24 18.07
C ASN A 20 32.18 32.32 19.37
N HIS A 21 31.60 31.88 20.48
CA HIS A 21 32.23 31.81 21.80
C HIS A 21 32.72 33.17 22.33
N HIS A 22 31.95 34.24 22.13
CA HIS A 22 32.17 35.52 22.81
C HIS A 22 31.04 35.80 23.81
N SER A 23 31.36 36.44 24.93
CA SER A 23 30.39 37.08 25.81
C SER A 23 30.21 38.52 25.33
N VAL A 24 28.96 38.91 25.05
CA VAL A 24 28.64 40.24 24.50
C VAL A 24 27.89 41.06 25.54
N GLU A 25 28.33 42.30 25.76
CA GLU A 25 27.73 43.25 26.70
C GLU A 25 27.53 44.62 26.02
N GLY A 26 26.41 45.30 26.24
CA GLY A 26 26.13 46.61 25.64
C GLY A 26 24.69 47.12 25.84
N PRO A 27 24.43 48.43 25.69
CA PRO A 27 25.40 49.50 25.43
C PRO A 27 26.24 49.86 26.67
N ILE A 28 27.53 50.16 26.48
CA ILE A 28 28.47 50.50 27.57
C ILE A 28 28.97 51.93 27.41
N LYS A 29 28.92 52.70 28.50
CA LYS A 29 29.52 54.05 28.56
C LYS A 29 30.98 53.98 28.99
N ILE A 30 31.87 54.37 28.09
CA ILE A 30 33.31 54.45 28.34
C ILE A 30 33.75 55.90 28.14
N HIS A 31 34.08 56.57 29.26
CA HIS A 31 34.66 57.92 29.28
C HIS A 31 33.95 58.98 28.41
N GLY A 32 32.62 58.99 28.41
CA GLY A 32 31.81 59.99 27.71
C GLY A 32 31.38 59.60 26.30
N ALA A 33 31.83 58.46 25.78
CA ALA A 33 31.30 57.82 24.57
C ALA A 33 30.48 56.57 24.95
N GLU A 34 29.35 56.38 24.26
CA GLU A 34 28.48 55.20 24.39
C GLU A 34 28.77 54.29 23.19
N ILE A 35 29.22 53.07 23.49
CA ILE A 35 29.53 52.01 22.52
C ILE A 35 28.40 50.99 22.53
N ASP A 36 27.92 50.62 21.34
CA ASP A 36 26.74 49.77 21.20
C ASP A 36 26.96 48.36 21.77
N LEU A 37 28.08 47.70 21.44
CA LEU A 37 28.38 46.34 21.91
C LEU A 37 29.88 46.14 22.18
N VAL A 38 30.20 45.30 23.16
CA VAL A 38 31.55 44.83 23.47
C VAL A 38 31.54 43.31 23.55
N ALA A 39 32.29 42.64 22.67
CA ALA A 39 32.43 41.19 22.65
C ALA A 39 33.78 40.75 23.26
N THR A 40 33.73 39.86 24.25
CA THR A 40 34.90 39.30 24.95
C THR A 40 35.01 37.80 24.68
N PRO A 41 36.13 37.28 24.15
CA PRO A 41 36.29 35.85 23.89
C PRO A 41 36.16 35.01 25.18
N VAL A 42 35.33 33.97 25.14
CA VAL A 42 35.11 33.02 26.25
C VAL A 42 36.19 31.95 26.22
N GLY A 43 36.88 31.73 27.34
CA GLY A 43 37.93 30.71 27.46
C GLY A 43 39.35 31.19 27.18
N ASN A 44 39.56 32.44 26.77
CA ASN A 44 40.88 33.07 26.65
C ASN A 44 40.90 34.46 27.29
N PRO A 45 41.27 34.59 28.58
CA PRO A 45 41.20 35.86 29.31
C PRO A 45 42.20 36.93 28.85
N PHE A 46 43.15 36.57 27.97
CA PHE A 46 44.14 37.51 27.41
C PHE A 46 43.85 37.89 25.96
N ALA A 47 42.79 37.34 25.36
CA ALA A 47 42.41 37.70 24.00
C ALA A 47 41.85 39.14 23.97
N PRO A 48 42.14 39.90 22.89
CA PRO A 48 41.69 41.28 22.78
C PRO A 48 40.17 41.36 22.67
N LYS A 49 39.58 42.37 23.32
CA LYS A 49 38.14 42.64 23.23
C LYS A 49 37.79 43.27 21.88
N VAL A 50 36.58 43.01 21.42
CA VAL A 50 36.02 43.61 20.20
C VAL A 50 34.99 44.66 20.58
N TYR A 51 35.21 45.91 20.18
CA TYR A 51 34.29 47.02 20.39
C TYR A 51 33.56 47.33 19.09
N ILE A 52 32.23 47.34 19.14
CA ILE A 52 31.39 47.28 17.94
C ILE A 52 30.39 48.44 17.96
N GLU A 53 30.38 49.24 16.90
CA GLU A 53 29.35 50.23 16.59
C GLU A 53 28.47 49.72 15.45
N VAL A 54 27.16 49.90 15.56
CA VAL A 54 26.17 49.27 14.68
C VAL A 54 25.23 50.32 14.10
N THR A 55 25.07 50.32 12.77
CA THR A 55 24.24 51.30 12.06
C THR A 55 23.40 50.68 10.96
N VAL A 56 22.14 51.09 10.85
CA VAL A 56 21.28 50.69 9.72
C VAL A 56 21.44 51.57 8.47
N GLU A 57 22.13 52.70 8.61
CA GLU A 57 22.32 53.67 7.52
C GLU A 57 23.62 53.45 6.74
N TYR A 58 23.61 53.87 5.48
CA TYR A 58 24.77 53.84 4.61
C TYR A 58 25.83 54.83 5.12
N VAL A 59 27.03 54.34 5.41
CA VAL A 59 28.04 55.13 6.12
C VAL A 59 28.83 55.98 5.13
N ASN A 60 28.61 57.29 5.19
CA ASN A 60 29.40 58.31 4.49
C ASN A 60 30.42 58.97 5.43
N THR A 61 31.28 59.84 4.89
CA THR A 61 32.38 60.50 5.62
C THR A 61 31.91 61.30 6.84
N ALA A 62 30.71 61.89 6.80
CA ALA A 62 30.17 62.68 7.90
C ALA A 62 29.70 61.80 9.08
N LYS A 63 29.07 60.66 8.78
CA LYS A 63 28.67 59.69 9.80
C LYS A 63 29.88 59.00 10.43
N TYR A 64 30.80 58.53 9.58
CA TYR A 64 32.05 57.90 10.01
C TYR A 64 32.87 58.78 10.98
N GLY A 65 32.91 60.11 10.78
CA GLY A 65 33.64 61.01 11.68
C GLY A 65 33.16 60.98 13.14
N LYS A 66 31.86 60.74 13.38
CA LYS A 66 31.31 60.62 14.74
C LYS A 66 31.76 59.32 15.39
N ASP A 67 31.66 58.21 14.67
CA ASP A 67 31.98 56.87 15.18
C ASP A 67 33.50 56.68 15.34
N LEU A 68 34.29 57.27 14.43
CA LEU A 68 35.76 57.32 14.51
C LEU A 68 36.23 57.98 15.80
N THR A 69 35.60 59.09 16.21
CA THR A 69 35.99 59.80 17.44
C THR A 69 35.74 58.94 18.68
N LYS A 70 34.65 58.15 18.68
CA LYS A 70 34.36 57.19 19.76
C LYS A 70 35.41 56.06 19.80
N LEU A 71 35.67 55.41 18.67
CA LEU A 71 36.53 54.22 18.57
C LEU A 71 38.03 54.53 18.65
N ALA A 72 38.48 55.72 18.24
CA ALA A 72 39.87 56.14 18.38
C ALA A 72 40.30 56.26 19.86
N MET A 73 39.40 56.68 20.74
CA MET A 73 39.67 56.76 22.19
C MET A 73 39.87 55.39 22.83
N ILE A 74 39.25 54.34 22.27
CA ILE A 74 39.38 52.97 22.77
C ILE A 74 40.81 52.47 22.54
N HIS A 75 41.39 52.71 21.36
CA HIS A 75 42.76 52.31 21.03
C HIS A 75 43.82 52.94 21.96
N VAL A 76 43.54 54.11 22.55
CA VAL A 76 44.43 54.74 23.53
C VAL A 76 44.43 53.98 24.87
N LYS A 77 43.29 53.40 25.25
CA LYS A 77 43.09 52.71 26.53
C LYS A 77 43.35 51.21 26.46
N ASP A 78 42.98 50.59 25.36
CA ASP A 78 43.17 49.18 25.05
C ASP A 78 43.87 49.07 23.68
N PRO A 79 45.21 49.20 23.65
CA PRO A 79 45.96 49.19 22.39
C PRO A 79 45.86 47.88 21.61
N GLY A 80 45.41 46.80 22.27
CA GLY A 80 45.16 45.50 21.65
C GLY A 80 43.72 45.32 21.15
N ALA A 81 42.80 46.23 21.48
CA ALA A 81 41.39 46.14 21.10
C ALA A 81 41.19 46.08 19.59
N THR A 82 40.21 45.29 19.17
CA THR A 82 39.69 45.33 17.80
C THR A 82 38.47 46.24 17.76
N CYS A 83 38.47 47.25 16.90
CA CYS A 83 37.31 48.11 16.69
C CYS A 83 36.62 47.76 15.37
N LEU A 84 35.29 47.64 15.41
CA LEU A 84 34.48 47.20 14.28
C LEU A 84 33.27 48.13 14.13
N ILE A 85 32.98 48.53 12.90
CA ILE A 85 31.73 49.20 12.52
C ILE A 85 30.94 48.26 11.62
N VAL A 86 29.68 48.01 11.98
CA VAL A 86 28.77 47.13 11.24
C VAL A 86 27.65 47.95 10.62
N SER A 87 27.48 47.88 9.29
CA SER A 87 26.39 48.55 8.57
C SER A 87 25.45 47.56 7.89
N SER A 88 24.13 47.77 7.95
CA SER A 88 23.20 46.94 7.14
C SER A 88 23.15 47.32 5.67
N THR A 89 23.64 48.50 5.29
CA THR A 89 23.48 49.03 3.92
C THR A 89 24.80 49.33 3.21
N GLY A 90 25.94 49.35 3.93
CA GLY A 90 27.27 49.50 3.34
C GLY A 90 28.01 50.80 3.70
N PHE A 91 29.11 51.02 2.99
CA PHE A 91 30.09 52.09 3.23
C PHE A 91 30.58 52.67 1.91
N THR A 92 30.93 53.97 1.86
CA THR A 92 31.67 54.53 0.71
C THR A 92 33.11 54.02 0.65
N ALA A 93 33.72 54.04 -0.54
CA ALA A 93 35.12 53.65 -0.74
C ALA A 93 36.09 54.46 0.15
N ASP A 94 35.92 55.79 0.18
CA ASP A 94 36.71 56.69 1.03
C ASP A 94 36.61 56.37 2.53
N VAL A 95 35.45 55.88 3.00
CA VAL A 95 35.28 55.49 4.41
C VAL A 95 36.03 54.20 4.70
N ARG A 96 35.98 53.20 3.80
CA ARG A 96 36.73 51.95 3.96
C ARG A 96 38.24 52.22 4.00
N GLU A 97 38.75 53.09 3.13
CA GLU A 97 40.17 53.46 3.08
C GLU A 97 40.61 54.15 4.39
N ARG A 98 39.87 55.16 4.86
CA ARG A 98 40.18 55.88 6.10
C ARG A 98 40.02 55.02 7.35
N ALA A 99 39.06 54.09 7.37
CA ALA A 99 38.88 53.14 8.47
C ALA A 99 40.04 52.16 8.58
N ALA A 100 40.52 51.65 7.45
CA ALA A 100 41.69 50.79 7.41
C ALA A 100 42.95 51.49 7.97
N GLU A 101 43.20 52.75 7.59
CA GLU A 101 44.31 53.55 8.15
C GLU A 101 44.18 53.76 9.67
N ALA A 102 42.96 53.91 10.17
CA ALA A 102 42.65 54.08 11.58
C ALA A 102 42.58 52.77 12.39
N ARG A 103 42.88 51.62 11.78
CA ARG A 103 42.74 50.26 12.37
C ARG A 103 41.32 49.90 12.81
N ILE A 104 40.31 50.46 12.14
CA ILE A 104 38.90 50.14 12.37
C ILE A 104 38.42 49.26 11.23
N GLN A 105 37.84 48.11 11.55
CA GLN A 105 37.23 47.24 10.57
C GLN A 105 35.83 47.77 10.20
N THR A 106 35.50 47.75 8.92
CA THR A 106 34.17 48.10 8.41
C THR A 106 33.60 46.89 7.69
N LEU A 107 32.50 46.34 8.21
CA LEU A 107 31.83 45.19 7.62
C LEU A 107 30.36 45.49 7.45
N THR A 108 29.75 45.05 6.35
CA THR A 108 28.30 44.91 6.34
C THR A 108 27.87 43.81 7.30
N TYR A 109 26.59 43.77 7.67
CA TYR A 109 26.07 42.63 8.42
C TYR A 109 26.36 41.31 7.68
N ASP A 110 26.15 41.29 6.36
CA ASP A 110 26.41 40.11 5.54
C ASP A 110 27.91 39.75 5.52
N GLU A 111 28.82 40.71 5.34
CA GLU A 111 30.28 40.49 5.38
C GLU A 111 30.76 40.02 6.77
N LEU A 112 30.13 40.51 7.85
CA LEU A 112 30.38 40.07 9.22
C LEU A 112 29.91 38.64 9.42
N PHE A 113 28.70 38.35 8.95
CA PHE A 113 28.10 37.04 9.03
C PHE A 113 28.94 36.01 8.27
N GLU A 114 29.31 36.30 7.02
CA GLU A 114 30.23 35.47 6.20
C GLU A 114 31.55 35.17 6.91
N ARG A 115 32.16 36.15 7.59
CA ARG A 115 33.43 35.94 8.32
C ARG A 115 33.32 34.98 9.50
N PHE A 116 32.13 34.85 10.07
CA PHE A 116 31.87 34.00 11.23
C PHE A 116 31.17 32.69 10.86
N GLU A 117 30.70 32.55 9.61
CA GLU A 117 29.90 31.43 9.17
C GLU A 117 30.75 30.28 8.61
N LYS A 118 31.02 29.28 9.46
CA LYS A 118 31.69 28.03 9.03
C LYS A 118 30.86 27.17 8.07
N PHE A 119 29.59 27.50 7.85
CA PHE A 119 28.64 26.71 7.04
C PHE A 119 28.32 27.34 5.67
N GLN A 120 28.91 28.48 5.32
CA GLN A 120 28.69 29.14 4.03
C GLN A 120 28.91 28.19 2.83
N PRO A 121 29.97 27.36 2.78
CA PRO A 121 30.15 26.41 1.66
C PRO A 121 28.97 25.43 1.51
N TYR A 122 28.40 25.01 2.65
CA TYR A 122 27.24 24.12 2.67
C TYR A 122 25.97 24.84 2.19
N VAL A 123 25.72 26.07 2.66
CA VAL A 123 24.58 26.89 2.24
C VAL A 123 24.64 27.18 0.73
N GLU A 124 25.80 27.60 0.22
CA GLU A 124 26.01 27.90 -1.20
C GLU A 124 25.89 26.66 -2.08
N MET A 125 26.31 25.49 -1.59
CA MET A 125 26.18 24.25 -2.34
C MET A 125 24.71 23.86 -2.59
N TYR A 126 23.77 24.25 -1.72
CA TYR A 126 22.35 23.88 -1.87
C TYR A 126 21.42 25.04 -2.24
N LEU A 127 21.82 26.30 -2.01
CA LEU A 127 21.04 27.51 -2.34
C LEU A 127 21.71 28.42 -3.37
N GLY A 128 22.99 28.19 -3.69
CA GLY A 128 23.76 28.96 -4.67
C GLY A 128 23.58 28.45 -6.09
N GLU A 129 24.64 28.50 -6.92
CA GLU A 129 24.62 28.15 -8.35
C GLU A 129 25.21 26.76 -8.68
N SER A 130 25.38 25.89 -7.67
CA SER A 130 25.95 24.56 -7.86
C SER A 130 25.02 23.62 -8.65
N SER A 131 25.55 22.50 -9.15
CA SER A 131 24.74 21.41 -9.74
C SER A 131 23.66 20.90 -8.77
N ARG A 132 24.03 20.67 -7.51
CA ARG A 132 23.09 20.22 -6.47
C ARG A 132 22.00 21.26 -6.19
N ALA A 133 22.33 22.55 -6.22
CA ALA A 133 21.36 23.62 -6.06
C ALA A 133 20.40 23.70 -7.26
N ASN A 134 20.87 23.43 -8.48
CA ASN A 134 20.01 23.34 -9.66
C ASN A 134 19.05 22.15 -9.56
N GLU A 135 19.53 20.95 -9.19
CA GLU A 135 18.70 19.76 -8.99
C GLU A 135 17.58 20.00 -7.95
N ILE A 136 17.89 20.70 -6.85
CA ILE A 136 16.88 21.05 -5.84
C ILE A 136 15.90 22.09 -6.38
N ARG A 137 16.37 23.10 -7.14
CA ARG A 137 15.47 24.10 -7.75
C ARG A 137 14.48 23.45 -8.73
N GLU A 138 14.96 22.52 -9.55
CA GLU A 138 14.10 21.71 -10.42
C GLU A 138 13.08 20.91 -9.61
N LEU A 139 13.52 20.25 -8.53
CA LEU A 139 12.62 19.54 -7.64
C LEU A 139 11.56 20.45 -7.03
N VAL A 140 11.94 21.64 -6.54
CA VAL A 140 11.02 22.63 -5.94
C VAL A 140 9.92 23.04 -6.91
N ASP A 141 10.24 23.18 -8.20
CA ASP A 141 9.28 23.57 -9.23
C ASP A 141 8.25 22.48 -9.52
N VAL A 142 8.62 21.21 -9.36
CA VAL A 142 7.78 20.04 -9.68
C VAL A 142 7.21 19.32 -8.45
N TYR A 143 7.60 19.70 -7.25
CA TYR A 143 7.25 18.98 -6.02
C TYR A 143 5.77 19.15 -5.67
N GLU A 144 5.04 18.03 -5.69
CA GLU A 144 3.69 17.94 -5.14
C GLU A 144 3.74 17.56 -3.66
N ARG A 145 2.95 18.26 -2.84
CA ARG A 145 2.98 18.13 -1.38
C ARG A 145 2.21 16.88 -0.93
N PRO A 146 2.88 15.83 -0.41
CA PRO A 146 2.20 14.65 0.11
C PRO A 146 1.56 14.94 1.46
N THR A 147 0.63 14.08 1.87
CA THR A 147 0.00 14.12 3.19
C THR A 147 0.56 13.05 4.11
N PHE A 148 0.58 13.36 5.41
CA PHE A 148 0.66 12.35 6.45
C PHE A 148 -0.76 11.92 6.81
N SER A 149 -1.00 10.62 6.93
CA SER A 149 -2.27 10.06 7.43
C SER A 149 -1.97 8.83 8.28
N ASP A 150 -2.22 8.95 9.57
CA ASP A 150 -1.95 7.93 10.59
C ASP A 150 -2.90 8.15 11.80
N SER A 151 -2.63 7.46 12.90
CA SER A 151 -3.41 7.58 14.15
C SER A 151 -3.43 8.99 14.75
N HIS A 152 -2.54 9.89 14.32
CA HIS A 152 -2.48 11.29 14.75
C HIS A 152 -3.21 12.24 13.80
N GLY A 153 -3.85 11.72 12.74
CA GLY A 153 -4.70 12.47 11.82
C GLY A 153 -4.02 12.91 10.52
N GLU A 154 -4.82 13.50 9.64
CA GLU A 154 -4.40 13.87 8.29
C GLU A 154 -3.84 15.29 8.22
N HIS A 155 -2.60 15.45 7.74
CA HIS A 155 -1.90 16.73 7.69
C HIS A 155 -1.04 16.87 6.42
N ASP A 156 -0.87 18.09 5.90
CA ASP A 156 0.17 18.37 4.89
C ASP A 156 1.56 18.10 5.49
N ALA A 157 2.38 17.33 4.78
CA ALA A 157 3.66 16.88 5.33
C ALA A 157 4.63 18.05 5.54
N LEU A 158 4.71 19.02 4.63
CA LEU A 158 5.66 20.13 4.77
C LEU A 158 5.23 21.13 5.85
N ASP A 159 3.95 21.48 5.88
CA ASP A 159 3.44 22.47 6.84
C ASP A 159 3.56 21.92 8.27
N TRP A 160 3.17 20.65 8.48
CA TRP A 160 3.31 19.99 9.77
C TRP A 160 4.77 19.91 10.23
N MET A 161 5.70 19.55 9.33
CA MET A 161 7.13 19.48 9.66
C MET A 161 7.73 20.86 10.00
N ASN A 162 7.24 21.93 9.36
CA ASN A 162 7.65 23.30 9.67
C ASN A 162 7.15 23.79 11.02
N GLU A 163 5.97 23.35 11.45
CA GLU A 163 5.45 23.60 12.79
C GLU A 163 6.25 22.80 13.82
N TRP A 164 6.48 21.51 13.57
CA TRP A 164 7.23 20.62 14.44
C TRP A 164 8.66 21.11 14.74
N VAL A 165 9.41 21.56 13.72
CA VAL A 165 10.78 22.06 13.92
C VAL A 165 10.81 23.35 14.75
N SER A 166 9.70 24.10 14.80
CA SER A 166 9.59 25.40 15.48
C SER A 166 8.98 25.30 16.89
N ASP A 167 8.18 24.27 17.17
CA ASP A 167 7.67 23.99 18.52
C ASP A 167 8.85 23.80 19.47
N SER A 168 8.84 24.32 20.70
CA SER A 168 9.95 24.17 21.67
C SER A 168 9.75 23.02 22.66
N SER A 169 8.72 22.19 22.46
CA SER A 169 8.44 21.02 23.30
C SER A 169 9.51 19.92 23.15
N ALA A 170 9.80 19.22 24.26
CA ALA A 170 10.76 18.13 24.30
C ALA A 170 10.12 16.75 24.00
N GLU A 171 8.78 16.66 24.00
CA GLU A 171 8.06 15.39 23.95
C GLU A 171 8.18 14.65 22.60
N ASN A 172 8.57 15.33 21.53
CA ASN A 172 8.70 14.74 20.19
C ASN A 172 10.00 15.19 19.49
N SER A 173 11.14 15.18 20.19
CA SER A 173 12.40 15.68 19.58
C SER A 173 12.81 14.89 18.34
N TRP A 174 12.33 13.67 18.16
CA TRP A 174 12.71 12.88 17.01
C TRP A 174 11.55 12.11 16.43
N LEU A 175 11.55 12.05 15.11
CA LEU A 175 10.42 11.67 14.30
C LEU A 175 10.81 10.52 13.39
N LEU A 176 10.00 9.47 13.38
CA LEU A 176 10.07 8.42 12.36
C LEU A 176 9.06 8.73 11.26
N ILE A 177 9.56 8.94 10.04
CA ILE A 177 8.71 9.06 8.84
C ILE A 177 8.72 7.72 8.12
N VAL A 178 7.59 7.02 8.18
CA VAL A 178 7.41 5.76 7.46
C VAL A 178 6.66 6.00 6.17
N GLY A 179 6.99 5.20 5.16
CA GLY A 179 6.27 5.21 3.89
C GLY A 179 6.77 4.07 3.02
N GLU A 180 5.91 3.54 2.17
CA GLU A 180 6.29 2.50 1.22
C GLU A 180 7.35 2.99 0.22
N TYR A 181 7.95 2.07 -0.52
CA TYR A 181 8.87 2.44 -1.59
C TYR A 181 8.19 3.41 -2.58
N GLY A 182 8.94 4.42 -3.02
CA GLY A 182 8.47 5.38 -4.03
C GLY A 182 7.42 6.41 -3.59
N THR A 183 7.05 6.46 -2.31
CA THR A 183 6.14 7.46 -1.70
C THR A 183 6.69 8.89 -1.68
N GLY A 184 7.99 9.07 -1.88
CA GLY A 184 8.63 10.40 -1.91
C GLY A 184 9.30 10.83 -0.61
N LYS A 185 9.62 9.92 0.32
CA LYS A 185 10.36 10.21 1.57
C LYS A 185 11.65 11.03 1.33
N SER A 186 12.49 10.61 0.40
CA SER A 186 13.73 11.33 0.05
C SER A 186 13.48 12.68 -0.61
N ALA A 187 12.38 12.83 -1.37
CA ALA A 187 12.00 14.12 -1.92
C ALA A 187 11.55 15.08 -0.80
N LEU A 188 10.76 14.59 0.17
CA LEU A 188 10.36 15.34 1.35
C LEU A 188 11.58 15.83 2.15
N THR A 189 12.56 14.96 2.42
CA THR A 189 13.77 15.36 3.18
C THR A 189 14.62 16.40 2.45
N LYS A 190 14.72 16.33 1.12
CA LYS A 190 15.37 17.37 0.29
C LYS A 190 14.62 18.71 0.36
N MET A 191 13.29 18.67 0.31
CA MET A 191 12.46 19.88 0.42
C MET A 191 12.56 20.53 1.81
N LEU A 192 12.60 19.72 2.88
CA LEU A 192 12.84 20.21 4.24
C LEU A 192 14.23 20.82 4.37
N GLN A 193 15.27 20.15 3.87
CA GLN A 193 16.65 20.68 3.86
C GLN A 193 16.69 22.05 3.15
N HIS A 194 16.11 22.14 1.95
CA HIS A 194 16.09 23.38 1.17
C HIS A 194 15.36 24.51 1.91
N GLY A 195 14.15 24.24 2.40
CA GLY A 195 13.34 25.23 3.12
C GLY A 195 13.99 25.72 4.42
N TRP A 196 14.60 24.82 5.18
CA TRP A 196 15.26 25.16 6.45
C TRP A 196 16.61 25.84 6.25
N LEU A 197 17.38 25.48 5.21
CA LEU A 197 18.59 26.23 4.83
C LEU A 197 18.25 27.67 4.45
N ARG A 198 17.15 27.87 3.73
CA ARG A 198 16.69 29.23 3.39
C ARG A 198 16.33 30.02 4.64
N LYS A 199 15.58 29.43 5.58
CA LYS A 199 15.28 30.04 6.89
C LYS A 199 16.55 30.36 7.67
N TYR A 200 17.55 29.49 7.64
CA TYR A 200 18.84 29.71 8.28
C TYR A 200 19.65 30.85 7.64
N ARG A 201 19.66 30.94 6.30
CA ARG A 201 20.27 32.05 5.57
C ARG A 201 19.60 33.40 5.88
N GLU A 202 18.27 33.40 6.04
CA GLU A 202 17.50 34.60 6.38
C GLU A 202 17.59 34.95 7.88
N ASN A 203 17.71 33.94 8.74
CA ASN A 203 17.84 34.07 10.19
C ASN A 203 18.88 33.07 10.73
N PRO A 204 20.11 33.51 11.02
CA PRO A 204 21.16 32.63 11.54
C PRO A 204 20.86 31.95 12.87
N VAL A 205 19.80 32.36 13.58
CA VAL A 205 19.32 31.70 14.80
C VAL A 205 18.47 30.47 14.47
N ALA A 206 18.00 30.28 13.24
CA ALA A 206 17.28 29.06 12.88
C ALA A 206 18.21 27.83 12.98
N PRO A 207 17.66 26.63 13.25
CA PRO A 207 18.45 25.41 13.25
C PRO A 207 19.01 25.08 11.86
N ILE A 208 20.21 24.51 11.81
CA ILE A 208 20.88 24.08 10.59
C ILE A 208 20.40 22.67 10.24
N PRO A 209 19.73 22.45 9.09
CA PRO A 209 19.40 21.11 8.63
C PRO A 209 20.66 20.37 8.20
N VAL A 210 20.86 19.15 8.68
CA VAL A 210 21.98 18.29 8.31
C VAL A 210 21.41 16.99 7.76
N ARG A 211 21.31 16.93 6.42
CA ARG A 211 20.78 15.76 5.71
C ARG A 211 21.89 14.77 5.41
N ILE A 212 21.68 13.52 5.80
CA ILE A 212 22.62 12.41 5.64
C ILE A 212 21.88 11.25 5.00
N GLU A 213 22.38 10.82 3.85
CA GLU A 213 21.84 9.69 3.09
C GLU A 213 22.44 8.40 3.66
N LEU A 214 21.61 7.58 4.32
CA LEU A 214 22.04 6.34 4.96
C LEU A 214 22.33 5.23 3.94
N GLY A 215 21.72 5.29 2.75
CA GLY A 215 21.91 4.32 1.67
C GLY A 215 23.36 4.15 1.20
N ASP A 216 24.20 5.18 1.35
CA ASP A 216 25.62 5.14 0.97
C ASP A 216 26.45 4.20 1.88
N PHE A 217 25.90 3.82 3.05
CA PHE A 217 26.61 3.05 4.06
C PHE A 217 26.18 1.58 4.04
N THR A 218 26.89 0.77 3.28
CA THR A 218 26.60 -0.68 3.15
C THR A 218 27.29 -1.57 4.20
N LYS A 219 27.97 -0.97 5.19
CA LYS A 219 28.77 -1.66 6.22
C LYS A 219 28.54 -1.05 7.61
N GLN A 220 29.12 -1.68 8.64
CA GLN A 220 29.04 -1.24 10.03
C GLN A 220 29.39 0.26 10.19
N LEU A 221 28.49 0.98 10.88
CA LEU A 221 28.49 2.43 11.06
C LEU A 221 28.84 2.84 12.50
N ASP A 222 29.54 3.96 12.62
CA ASP A 222 29.74 4.71 13.86
C ASP A 222 29.22 6.15 13.72
N ALA A 223 28.78 6.76 14.83
CA ALA A 223 28.22 8.11 14.83
C ALA A 223 29.26 9.15 14.34
N GLN A 224 30.52 8.99 14.75
CA GLN A 224 31.60 9.88 14.32
C GLN A 224 31.89 9.76 12.82
N GLY A 225 31.99 8.55 12.27
CA GLY A 225 32.23 8.35 10.83
C GLY A 225 31.09 8.90 9.97
N LEU A 226 29.85 8.77 10.42
CA LEU A 226 28.68 9.36 9.73
C LEU A 226 28.76 10.89 9.67
N LEU A 227 29.15 11.54 10.77
CA LEU A 227 29.34 12.99 10.81
C LEU A 227 30.56 13.44 10.01
N HIS A 228 31.68 12.71 10.06
CA HIS A 228 32.86 12.98 9.24
C HIS A 228 32.54 12.89 7.75
N HIS A 229 31.85 11.82 7.34
CA HIS A 229 31.39 11.64 5.97
C HIS A 229 30.55 12.83 5.50
N PHE A 230 29.62 13.31 6.34
CA PHE A 230 28.83 14.50 6.04
C PHE A 230 29.74 15.73 5.87
N LEU A 231 30.63 16.02 6.82
CA LEU A 231 31.49 17.21 6.75
C LEU A 231 32.36 17.22 5.48
N ASP A 232 32.95 16.08 5.12
CA ASP A 232 33.83 15.96 3.96
C ASP A 232 33.07 16.14 2.63
N HIS A 233 31.91 15.49 2.47
CA HIS A 233 31.11 15.55 1.24
C HIS A 233 30.36 16.87 1.04
N ASN A 234 30.38 17.74 2.06
CA ASN A 234 29.67 19.01 2.06
C ASN A 234 30.58 20.25 2.13
N GLY A 235 31.90 20.09 1.93
CA GLY A 235 32.85 21.20 1.92
C GLY A 235 33.14 21.78 3.32
N LEU A 236 32.81 21.03 4.37
CA LEU A 236 32.94 21.41 5.77
C LEU A 236 34.08 20.67 6.50
N GLY A 237 35.01 20.05 5.78
CA GLY A 237 36.17 19.35 6.38
C GLY A 237 37.07 20.24 7.25
N HIS A 238 36.94 21.57 7.15
CA HIS A 238 37.62 22.53 8.01
C HIS A 238 36.96 22.69 9.40
N VAL A 239 35.73 22.19 9.58
CA VAL A 239 34.98 22.26 10.84
C VAL A 239 35.41 21.12 11.75
N PRO A 240 35.93 21.39 12.96
CA PRO A 240 36.29 20.34 13.90
C PRO A 240 35.06 19.52 14.33
N ILE A 241 35.21 18.19 14.36
CA ILE A 241 34.11 17.27 14.72
C ILE A 241 33.54 17.54 16.12
N GLU A 242 34.40 17.86 17.09
CA GLU A 242 33.99 18.21 18.47
C GLU A 242 33.14 19.49 18.51
N PHE A 243 33.47 20.47 17.67
CA PHE A 243 32.66 21.69 17.54
C PHE A 243 31.30 21.36 16.93
N PHE A 244 31.26 20.50 15.90
CA PHE A 244 30.00 20.07 15.30
C PHE A 244 29.11 19.31 16.28
N TRP A 245 29.69 18.41 17.10
CA TRP A 245 29.00 17.75 18.21
C TRP A 245 28.41 18.73 19.22
N SER A 246 29.13 19.81 19.54
CA SER A 246 28.60 20.84 20.44
C SER A 246 27.38 21.57 19.85
N LEU A 247 27.31 21.74 18.54
CA LEU A 247 26.16 22.34 17.85
C LEU A 247 24.95 21.40 17.86
N ILE A 248 25.18 20.11 17.66
CA ILE A 248 24.15 19.07 17.78
C ILE A 248 23.55 19.13 19.20
N ARG A 249 24.38 18.99 20.24
CA ARG A 249 23.94 19.05 21.65
C ARG A 249 23.25 20.35 22.05
N ALA A 250 23.62 21.47 21.42
CA ALA A 250 22.99 22.76 21.67
C ALA A 250 21.64 22.95 20.95
N GLY A 251 21.13 21.93 20.24
CA GLY A 251 19.90 22.01 19.45
C GLY A 251 20.00 22.95 18.24
N ARG A 252 21.23 23.28 17.82
CA ARG A 252 21.51 24.16 16.68
C ARG A 252 21.47 23.42 15.36
N VAL A 253 21.55 22.09 15.39
CA VAL A 253 21.48 21.22 14.23
C VAL A 253 20.20 20.37 14.33
N VAL A 254 19.50 20.22 13.21
CA VAL A 254 18.43 19.24 13.05
C VAL A 254 18.93 18.16 12.10
N LEU A 255 19.03 16.93 12.58
CA LEU A 255 19.52 15.79 11.80
C LEU A 255 18.40 15.24 10.91
N ILE A 256 18.68 15.02 9.62
CA ILE A 256 17.75 14.40 8.68
C ILE A 256 18.43 13.16 8.13
N LEU A 257 18.10 12.00 8.69
CA LEU A 257 18.66 10.71 8.33
C LEU A 257 17.72 10.03 7.34
N ASP A 258 18.13 10.00 6.07
CA ASP A 258 17.28 9.55 4.97
C ASP A 258 17.65 8.14 4.50
N GLY A 259 16.68 7.22 4.46
CA GLY A 259 16.84 5.89 3.84
C GLY A 259 17.37 4.81 4.78
N TYR A 260 16.88 4.72 6.03
CA TYR A 260 17.28 3.63 6.92
C TYR A 260 16.96 2.25 6.33
N ASP A 261 15.83 2.09 5.64
CA ASP A 261 15.45 0.85 4.97
C ASP A 261 16.45 0.43 3.90
N GLU A 262 16.95 1.39 3.12
CA GLU A 262 17.93 1.14 2.06
C GLU A 262 19.25 0.62 2.59
N MET A 263 19.64 1.03 3.79
CA MET A 263 20.80 0.50 4.50
C MET A 263 20.49 -0.83 5.21
N ALA A 264 19.43 -0.85 6.01
CA ALA A 264 19.06 -1.95 6.89
C ALA A 264 18.74 -3.23 6.12
N GLN A 265 18.25 -3.13 4.87
CA GLN A 265 18.08 -4.29 4.00
C GLN A 265 19.40 -5.06 3.75
N TYR A 266 20.57 -4.43 3.88
CA TYR A 266 21.87 -5.07 3.61
C TYR A 266 22.58 -5.58 4.87
N LEU A 267 22.09 -5.22 6.06
CA LEU A 267 22.78 -5.47 7.32
C LEU A 267 22.24 -6.73 8.02
N SER A 268 23.16 -7.52 8.58
CA SER A 268 22.78 -8.59 9.53
C SER A 268 22.11 -8.00 10.77
N GLN A 269 21.40 -8.81 11.57
CA GLN A 269 20.78 -8.35 12.83
C GLN A 269 21.80 -7.68 13.77
N ARG A 270 23.03 -8.22 13.85
CA ARG A 270 24.12 -7.66 14.66
C ARG A 270 24.57 -6.28 14.16
N GLU A 271 24.71 -6.13 12.84
CA GLU A 271 25.13 -4.85 12.23
C GLU A 271 24.02 -3.80 12.32
N ARG A 272 22.74 -4.19 12.15
CA ARG A 272 21.59 -3.32 12.38
C ARG A 272 21.58 -2.76 13.80
N ARG A 273 21.77 -3.62 14.82
CA ARG A 273 21.87 -3.18 16.22
C ARG A 273 23.02 -2.18 16.43
N SER A 274 24.21 -2.48 15.92
CA SER A 274 25.35 -1.55 15.99
C SER A 274 25.03 -0.20 15.38
N THR A 275 24.26 -0.21 14.30
CA THR A 275 23.85 1.00 13.58
C THR A 275 22.79 1.79 14.34
N LEU A 276 21.74 1.12 14.84
CA LEU A 276 20.73 1.75 15.69
C LEU A 276 21.36 2.36 16.94
N ARG A 277 22.37 1.71 17.53
CA ARG A 277 23.15 2.29 18.63
C ARG A 277 23.84 3.59 18.20
N ALA A 278 24.53 3.61 17.06
CA ALA A 278 25.17 4.82 16.55
C ALA A 278 24.17 5.95 16.28
N LEU A 279 22.98 5.62 15.74
CA LEU A 279 21.90 6.58 15.54
C LEU A 279 21.30 7.10 16.85
N ALA A 280 21.17 6.23 17.84
CA ALA A 280 20.64 6.58 19.15
C ALA A 280 21.61 7.50 19.91
N GLU A 281 22.93 7.29 19.79
CA GLU A 281 23.98 8.18 20.30
C GLU A 281 23.84 9.61 19.75
N LEU A 282 23.47 9.78 18.47
CA LEU A 282 23.21 11.09 17.86
C LEU A 282 21.96 11.80 18.39
N SER A 283 21.07 11.07 19.07
CA SER A 283 19.81 11.58 19.58
C SER A 283 19.79 11.85 21.08
N SER A 284 20.92 11.61 21.76
CA SER A 284 21.13 11.98 23.15
C SER A 284 21.03 13.51 23.36
N ASP A 285 20.74 13.95 24.59
CA ASP A 285 20.76 15.37 25.00
C ASP A 285 19.69 16.30 24.38
N GLY A 286 18.53 15.77 23.94
CA GLY A 286 17.39 16.58 23.49
C GLY A 286 17.52 17.10 22.04
N VAL A 287 18.40 16.48 21.26
CA VAL A 287 18.63 16.77 19.84
C VAL A 287 17.37 16.48 19.02
N ARG A 288 17.19 17.29 17.97
CA ARG A 288 16.12 17.06 16.99
C ARG A 288 16.58 16.28 15.78
N GLY A 289 15.78 15.29 15.38
CA GLY A 289 16.10 14.50 14.21
C GLY A 289 14.92 13.82 13.53
N ILE A 290 15.11 13.52 12.26
CA ILE A 290 14.18 12.78 11.42
C ILE A 290 14.89 11.51 10.98
N LEU A 291 14.20 10.39 11.06
CA LEU A 291 14.61 9.14 10.45
C LEU A 291 13.55 8.74 9.43
N THR A 292 13.94 8.47 8.18
CA THR A 292 13.01 7.94 7.17
C THR A 292 13.24 6.45 6.97
N SER A 293 12.15 5.68 6.85
CA SER A 293 12.21 4.24 6.60
C SER A 293 10.91 3.68 6.01
N ARG A 294 10.83 2.36 5.86
CA ARG A 294 9.58 1.63 5.60
C ARG A 294 8.98 1.16 6.93
N PRO A 295 7.63 1.01 7.01
CA PRO A 295 6.95 0.60 8.25
C PRO A 295 7.51 -0.68 8.87
N ASN A 296 7.95 -1.63 8.04
CA ASN A 296 8.30 -2.97 8.48
C ASN A 296 9.71 -3.08 9.11
N TYR A 297 10.47 -1.98 9.19
CA TYR A 297 11.81 -1.99 9.82
C TYR A 297 11.80 -1.61 11.31
N PHE A 298 10.65 -1.24 11.84
CA PHE A 298 10.43 -0.76 13.21
C PHE A 298 9.17 -1.38 13.81
N SER A 299 8.90 -2.65 13.51
CA SER A 299 7.80 -3.41 14.09
C SER A 299 8.17 -3.96 15.47
N GLU A 300 7.17 -4.19 16.33
CA GLU A 300 7.39 -4.83 17.65
C GLU A 300 8.14 -6.17 17.54
N SER A 301 7.87 -6.95 16.49
CA SER A 301 8.54 -8.22 16.20
C SER A 301 10.02 -8.05 15.82
N GLU A 302 10.35 -7.05 14.99
CA GLU A 302 11.75 -6.77 14.67
C GLU A 302 12.50 -6.26 15.89
N GLU A 303 11.90 -5.37 16.67
CA GLU A 303 12.46 -4.91 17.95
C GLU A 303 12.74 -6.09 18.88
N LEU A 304 11.74 -6.95 19.12
CA LEU A 304 11.89 -8.17 19.93
C LEU A 304 13.02 -9.08 19.39
N SER A 305 13.13 -9.24 18.07
CA SER A 305 14.18 -10.07 17.46
C SER A 305 15.59 -9.49 17.61
N LEU A 306 15.71 -8.15 17.55
CA LEU A 306 16.96 -7.42 17.74
C LEU A 306 17.47 -7.56 19.17
N PHE A 307 16.55 -7.59 20.15
CA PHE A 307 16.88 -7.81 21.55
C PHE A 307 17.17 -9.30 21.85
N ASP A 308 16.32 -10.24 21.41
CA ASP A 308 16.43 -11.67 21.78
C ASP A 308 17.71 -12.37 21.24
N HIS A 309 18.16 -12.03 20.02
CA HIS A 309 19.34 -12.65 19.40
C HIS A 309 20.62 -12.43 20.23
N LEU A 310 20.77 -11.27 20.86
CA LEU A 310 21.97 -10.92 21.63
C LEU A 310 21.99 -11.60 23.01
N TYR A 311 20.84 -11.65 23.69
CA TYR A 311 20.71 -12.37 24.96
C TYR A 311 20.93 -13.88 24.78
N ARG A 312 20.52 -14.45 23.64
CA ARG A 312 20.87 -15.82 23.25
C ARG A 312 22.38 -16.01 23.04
N GLU A 313 23.08 -15.14 22.31
CA GLU A 313 24.54 -15.27 22.13
C GLU A 313 25.34 -15.10 23.44
N ILE A 314 24.96 -14.15 24.30
CA ILE A 314 25.55 -13.95 25.63
C ILE A 314 25.35 -15.20 26.49
N SER A 315 24.17 -15.83 26.42
CA SER A 315 23.89 -17.09 27.12
C SER A 315 24.75 -18.27 26.62
N ILE A 316 25.14 -18.28 25.34
CA ILE A 316 25.93 -19.36 24.72
C ILE A 316 27.44 -19.17 24.97
N ARG A 317 27.96 -17.93 24.95
CA ARG A 317 29.38 -17.64 25.21
C ARG A 317 29.78 -17.74 26.68
N SER A 318 28.85 -17.55 27.62
CA SER A 318 29.13 -17.46 29.06
C SER A 318 29.05 -18.78 29.85
N LYS A 319 29.51 -19.90 29.27
CA LYS A 319 29.76 -21.13 30.08
C LYS A 319 30.99 -21.02 31.01
N TYR A 320 31.75 -19.93 30.93
CA TYR A 320 32.92 -19.67 31.78
C TYR A 320 32.92 -18.19 32.22
N ALA A 321 32.85 -17.95 33.53
CA ALA A 321 32.81 -16.66 34.25
C ALA A 321 31.42 -15.99 34.41
N ALA A 322 30.89 -16.03 35.64
CA ALA A 322 29.60 -15.45 36.02
C ALA A 322 29.66 -13.94 36.31
N GLU A 323 30.79 -13.41 36.79
CA GLU A 323 30.91 -11.97 37.15
C GLU A 323 30.99 -11.05 35.92
N ALA A 324 31.61 -11.51 34.82
CA ALA A 324 31.63 -10.76 33.55
C ALA A 324 30.26 -10.73 32.85
N ARG A 325 29.31 -11.59 33.27
CA ARG A 325 27.96 -11.67 32.68
C ARG A 325 27.10 -10.49 33.12
N ASP A 326 27.18 -10.12 34.40
CA ASP A 326 26.33 -9.08 34.97
C ASP A 326 26.75 -7.68 34.47
N GLU A 327 28.06 -7.39 34.40
CA GLU A 327 28.55 -6.12 33.84
C GLU A 327 28.23 -5.94 32.34
N ILE A 328 28.34 -7.03 31.54
CA ILE A 328 27.98 -6.99 30.12
C ILE A 328 26.47 -6.85 29.96
N ALA A 329 25.68 -7.58 30.75
CA ALA A 329 24.21 -7.49 30.69
C ALA A 329 23.69 -6.13 31.14
N GLU A 330 24.27 -5.51 32.18
CA GLU A 330 23.93 -4.14 32.60
C GLU A 330 24.24 -3.12 31.50
N ARG A 331 25.42 -3.20 30.88
CA ARG A 331 25.81 -2.29 29.79
C ARG A 331 24.94 -2.46 28.54
N GLU A 332 24.56 -3.70 28.20
CA GLU A 332 23.66 -3.96 27.08
C GLU A 332 22.23 -3.50 27.39
N ASN A 333 21.74 -3.65 28.64
CA ASN A 333 20.45 -3.10 29.08
C ASN A 333 20.39 -1.56 29.02
N GLU A 334 21.49 -0.87 29.33
CA GLU A 334 21.59 0.58 29.18
C GLU A 334 21.50 1.00 27.70
N ILE A 335 22.17 0.27 26.81
CA ILE A 335 22.10 0.50 25.36
C ILE A 335 20.68 0.21 24.84
N ASP A 336 20.06 -0.88 25.28
CA ASP A 336 18.70 -1.25 24.90
C ASP A 336 17.70 -0.17 25.35
N SER A 337 17.82 0.29 26.60
CA SER A 337 17.00 1.40 27.13
C SER A 337 17.20 2.69 26.35
N LEU A 338 18.43 2.94 25.88
CA LEU A 338 18.76 4.11 25.08
C LEU A 338 18.15 3.99 23.68
N ILE A 339 18.30 2.87 22.97
CA ILE A 339 17.68 2.62 21.67
C ILE A 339 16.15 2.70 21.78
N GLN A 340 15.56 2.14 22.84
CA GLN A 340 14.12 2.13 23.01
C GLN A 340 13.56 3.54 23.22
N ARG A 341 14.05 4.28 24.23
CA ARG A 341 13.61 5.66 24.49
C ARG A 341 13.88 6.62 23.32
N SER A 342 14.91 6.31 22.54
CA SER A 342 15.43 7.21 21.53
C SER A 342 15.40 6.64 20.13
N ILE A 343 14.61 5.64 19.78
CA ILE A 343 14.33 5.30 18.36
C ILE A 343 12.96 4.63 18.29
N LEU A 344 12.64 3.76 19.25
CA LEU A 344 11.47 2.88 19.20
C LEU A 344 10.22 3.50 19.88
N ASP A 345 10.36 4.13 21.05
CA ASP A 345 9.26 4.79 21.78
C ASP A 345 8.86 6.17 21.18
N ARG A 346 9.03 6.34 19.87
CA ARG A 346 8.99 7.66 19.21
C ARG A 346 7.68 7.97 18.49
N PHE A 347 7.52 9.25 18.19
CA PHE A 347 6.43 9.77 17.38
C PHE A 347 6.62 9.36 15.92
N GLU A 348 5.68 8.59 15.37
CA GLU A 348 5.67 8.10 13.99
C GLU A 348 4.64 8.86 13.15
N ARG A 349 5.00 9.20 11.91
CA ARG A 349 4.09 9.73 10.90
C ARG A 349 4.17 8.93 9.60
N ALA A 350 3.02 8.58 9.04
CA ALA A 350 2.94 7.76 7.84
C ALA A 350 2.69 8.63 6.59
N LEU A 351 3.68 8.67 5.70
CA LEU A 351 3.62 9.37 4.42
C LEU A 351 2.78 8.60 3.41
N GLN A 352 1.75 9.23 2.88
CA GLN A 352 0.83 8.64 1.92
C GLN A 352 1.30 8.82 0.47
N ASP A 353 0.78 7.97 -0.41
CA ASP A 353 0.89 8.13 -1.86
C ASP A 353 0.16 9.40 -2.31
N LEU A 354 0.52 9.95 -3.49
CA LEU A 354 -0.19 11.11 -4.04
C LEU A 354 -1.62 10.71 -4.42
N SER A 355 -2.57 11.59 -4.14
CA SER A 355 -3.93 11.48 -4.67
C SER A 355 -3.93 11.53 -6.21
N PRO A 356 -5.00 11.08 -6.88
CA PRO A 356 -5.13 11.20 -8.34
C PRO A 356 -4.96 12.64 -8.84
N ASP A 357 -5.44 13.63 -8.07
CA ASP A 357 -5.33 15.05 -8.45
C ASP A 357 -3.91 15.59 -8.28
N GLN A 358 -3.22 15.24 -7.19
CA GLN A 358 -1.79 15.52 -7.03
C GLN A 358 -0.96 14.83 -8.11
N SER A 359 -1.30 13.58 -8.47
CA SER A 359 -0.61 12.84 -9.54
C SER A 359 -0.75 13.56 -10.89
N ARG A 360 -1.92 14.12 -11.20
CA ARG A 360 -2.15 14.92 -12.42
C ARG A 360 -1.40 16.25 -12.38
N ALA A 361 -1.37 16.91 -11.21
CA ALA A 361 -0.64 18.15 -11.01
C ALA A 361 0.87 17.95 -11.18
N LEU A 362 1.42 16.85 -10.65
CA LEU A 362 2.83 16.46 -10.84
C LEU A 362 3.17 16.33 -12.33
N VAL A 363 2.30 15.64 -13.09
CA VAL A 363 2.46 15.48 -14.55
C VAL A 363 2.43 16.83 -15.26
N ASP A 364 1.48 17.69 -14.93
CA ASP A 364 1.41 19.05 -15.49
C ASP A 364 2.64 19.87 -15.17
N SER A 365 3.18 19.72 -13.96
CA SER A 365 4.33 20.47 -13.50
C SER A 365 5.62 20.03 -14.17
N ILE A 366 5.83 18.73 -14.35
CA ILE A 366 7.02 18.19 -15.03
C ILE A 366 6.96 18.43 -16.55
N LEU A 367 5.76 18.34 -17.13
CA LEU A 367 5.55 18.44 -18.59
C LEU A 367 4.94 19.78 -19.03
N ARG A 368 5.19 20.87 -18.28
CA ARG A 368 4.68 22.23 -18.58
C ARG A 368 4.86 22.65 -20.03
N GLU A 369 6.03 22.34 -20.61
CA GLU A 369 6.37 22.72 -21.99
C GLU A 369 5.95 21.67 -23.05
N LYS A 370 5.54 20.47 -22.62
CA LYS A 370 5.17 19.33 -23.47
C LYS A 370 3.71 18.93 -23.22
N VAL A 371 2.79 19.83 -23.56
CA VAL A 371 1.35 19.67 -23.32
C VAL A 371 0.80 18.36 -23.89
N ASP A 372 1.28 17.93 -25.05
CA ASP A 372 0.84 16.68 -25.68
C ASP A 372 1.27 15.46 -24.86
N ALA A 373 2.53 15.41 -24.40
CA ALA A 373 3.03 14.38 -23.50
C ALA A 373 2.32 14.39 -22.14
N ALA A 374 1.98 15.57 -21.60
CA ALA A 374 1.22 15.69 -20.35
C ALA A 374 -0.19 15.09 -20.50
N ASN A 375 -0.89 15.42 -21.58
CA ASN A 375 -2.21 14.89 -21.89
C ASN A 375 -2.20 13.37 -22.09
N ILE A 376 -1.13 12.85 -22.70
CA ILE A 376 -0.88 11.43 -22.82
C ILE A 376 -0.80 10.76 -21.45
N VAL A 377 0.06 11.27 -20.56
CA VAL A 377 0.36 10.59 -19.29
C VAL A 377 -0.91 10.60 -18.45
N LYS A 378 -1.66 11.70 -18.46
CA LYS A 378 -2.99 11.76 -17.85
C LYS A 378 -3.97 10.74 -18.42
N LYS A 379 -4.02 10.52 -19.74
CA LYS A 379 -4.87 9.48 -20.34
C LYS A 379 -4.44 8.07 -19.95
N VAL A 380 -3.15 7.83 -19.71
CA VAL A 380 -2.66 6.55 -19.16
C VAL A 380 -3.12 6.43 -17.71
N LEU A 381 -2.86 7.44 -16.88
CA LEU A 381 -3.30 7.48 -15.49
C LEU A 381 -4.82 7.29 -15.36
N ASP A 382 -5.63 7.94 -16.19
CA ASP A 382 -7.10 7.80 -16.19
C ASP A 382 -7.58 6.42 -16.66
N ARG A 383 -6.74 5.63 -17.34
CA ARG A 383 -7.03 4.23 -17.69
C ARG A 383 -6.67 3.31 -16.54
N VAL A 384 -5.51 3.51 -15.91
CA VAL A 384 -5.00 2.63 -14.84
C VAL A 384 -5.62 2.96 -13.46
N PHE A 385 -6.02 4.20 -13.20
CA PHE A 385 -6.75 4.57 -11.97
C PHE A 385 -8.23 4.19 -11.97
N ARG A 386 -8.75 3.50 -13.01
CA ARG A 386 -10.18 3.14 -13.04
C ARG A 386 -10.50 2.14 -11.94
N SER A 387 -11.46 2.51 -11.09
CA SER A 387 -12.21 1.58 -10.25
C SER A 387 -13.05 0.69 -11.16
N THR A 388 -12.73 -0.60 -11.20
CA THR A 388 -13.77 -1.62 -11.37
C THR A 388 -14.58 -1.67 -10.06
N GLY A 389 -15.89 -1.91 -10.17
CA GLY A 389 -16.87 -1.64 -9.10
C GLY A 389 -16.63 -2.38 -7.78
N GLU A 390 -17.26 -1.84 -6.74
CA GLU A 390 -17.39 -2.36 -5.36
C GLU A 390 -16.15 -3.06 -4.78
N GLY A 391 -15.16 -2.25 -4.40
CA GLY A 391 -14.10 -2.66 -3.47
C GLY A 391 -12.73 -2.96 -4.08
N ALA A 392 -12.53 -2.76 -5.38
CA ALA A 392 -11.24 -2.99 -6.03
C ALA A 392 -10.21 -1.88 -5.72
N GLU A 393 -9.05 -2.29 -5.23
CA GLU A 393 -7.86 -1.47 -5.03
C GLU A 393 -7.47 -0.75 -6.34
N ILE A 394 -7.07 0.51 -6.24
CA ILE A 394 -6.60 1.33 -7.36
C ILE A 394 -5.40 0.62 -8.02
N ALA A 395 -5.49 0.26 -9.31
CA ALA A 395 -4.51 -0.63 -9.96
C ALA A 395 -3.07 -0.05 -10.01
N LEU A 396 -2.94 1.28 -10.08
CA LEU A 396 -1.68 1.99 -9.86
C LEU A 396 -1.75 2.81 -8.57
N SER A 397 -0.88 2.55 -7.60
CA SER A 397 -0.68 3.47 -6.49
C SER A 397 -0.20 4.83 -7.02
N GLY A 398 -0.67 5.96 -6.47
CA GLY A 398 -0.21 7.32 -6.81
C GLY A 398 1.22 7.63 -6.37
N LYS A 399 2.13 6.67 -6.48
CA LYS A 399 3.53 6.79 -6.10
C LYS A 399 4.27 7.71 -7.08
N PRO A 400 4.91 8.79 -6.60
CA PRO A 400 5.72 9.67 -7.42
C PRO A 400 6.70 8.94 -8.34
N VAL A 401 7.36 7.89 -7.86
CA VAL A 401 8.34 7.12 -8.65
C VAL A 401 7.71 6.46 -9.88
N ILE A 402 6.51 5.91 -9.76
CA ILE A 402 5.80 5.29 -10.89
C ILE A 402 5.41 6.36 -11.91
N ILE A 403 4.94 7.51 -11.43
CA ILE A 403 4.58 8.65 -12.27
C ILE A 403 5.81 9.18 -13.03
N SER A 404 6.97 9.26 -12.38
CA SER A 404 8.23 9.65 -13.02
C SER A 404 8.63 8.68 -14.14
N TYR A 405 8.46 7.36 -13.95
CA TYR A 405 8.70 6.39 -15.02
C TYR A 405 7.75 6.58 -16.20
N LEU A 406 6.46 6.82 -15.92
CA LEU A 406 5.47 7.12 -16.97
C LEU A 406 5.83 8.37 -17.76
N ILE A 407 6.31 9.42 -17.09
CA ILE A 407 6.75 10.65 -17.73
C ILE A 407 7.98 10.39 -18.60
N GLU A 408 8.99 9.70 -18.09
CA GLU A 408 10.21 9.37 -18.84
C GLU A 408 9.88 8.59 -20.12
N VAL A 409 9.00 7.59 -20.01
CA VAL A 409 8.48 6.81 -21.15
C VAL A 409 7.76 7.73 -22.13
N ALA A 410 6.81 8.54 -21.66
CA ALA A 410 6.03 9.42 -22.53
C ALA A 410 6.90 10.47 -23.24
N THR A 411 7.99 10.92 -22.61
CA THR A 411 8.93 11.88 -23.22
C THR A 411 9.94 11.26 -24.18
N SER A 412 10.20 9.96 -24.08
CA SER A 412 11.14 9.24 -24.94
C SER A 412 10.50 8.69 -26.22
N LEU A 413 9.17 8.63 -26.27
CA LEU A 413 8.39 8.13 -27.40
C LEU A 413 7.81 9.27 -28.26
N HIS A 414 7.61 9.03 -29.55
CA HIS A 414 6.93 9.97 -30.45
C HIS A 414 5.41 9.96 -30.21
N ASP A 415 4.71 11.07 -30.45
CA ASP A 415 3.26 11.22 -30.18
C ASP A 415 2.40 10.08 -30.76
N SER A 416 2.80 9.50 -31.89
CA SER A 416 2.10 8.38 -32.53
C SER A 416 2.23 7.04 -31.79
N ASP A 417 3.36 6.81 -31.13
CA ASP A 417 3.68 5.53 -30.45
C ASP A 417 3.02 5.48 -29.07
N VAL A 418 2.93 6.65 -28.45
CA VAL A 418 2.38 6.86 -27.13
C VAL A 418 0.86 6.69 -27.06
N VAL A 419 0.15 7.10 -28.11
CA VAL A 419 -1.31 6.87 -28.23
C VAL A 419 -1.66 5.37 -28.24
N ARG A 420 -0.69 4.52 -28.58
CA ARG A 420 -0.84 3.06 -28.57
C ARG A 420 -0.43 2.39 -27.27
N LEU A 421 0.21 3.10 -26.33
CA LEU A 421 0.62 2.51 -25.06
C LEU A 421 -0.58 1.91 -24.33
N THR A 422 -0.50 0.60 -24.16
CA THR A 422 -1.45 -0.22 -23.43
C THR A 422 -1.07 -0.24 -21.96
N GLU A 423 -1.99 -0.73 -21.12
CA GLU A 423 -1.67 -0.95 -19.71
C GLU A 423 -0.55 -1.99 -19.55
N TRP A 424 -0.54 -3.03 -20.40
CA TRP A 424 0.53 -4.00 -20.50
C TRP A 424 1.91 -3.35 -20.73
N ASP A 425 2.01 -2.41 -21.68
CA ASP A 425 3.28 -1.75 -22.00
C ASP A 425 3.80 -0.93 -20.82
N VAL A 426 2.90 -0.25 -20.12
CA VAL A 426 3.23 0.55 -18.94
C VAL A 426 3.85 -0.32 -17.85
N TYR A 427 3.21 -1.44 -17.49
CA TYR A 427 3.73 -2.32 -16.45
C TYR A 427 5.01 -3.06 -16.88
N THR A 428 5.11 -3.41 -18.16
CA THR A 428 6.36 -3.94 -18.75
C THR A 428 7.51 -2.95 -18.51
N LEU A 429 7.29 -1.67 -18.84
CA LEU A 429 8.30 -0.62 -18.68
C LEU A 429 8.65 -0.34 -17.22
N ILE A 430 7.66 -0.37 -16.31
CA ILE A 430 7.90 -0.22 -14.87
C ILE A 430 8.79 -1.36 -14.36
N VAL A 431 8.46 -2.63 -14.69
CA VAL A 431 9.25 -3.80 -14.28
C VAL A 431 10.66 -3.73 -14.86
N ASP A 432 10.81 -3.35 -16.14
CA ASP A 432 12.12 -3.21 -16.78
C ASP A 432 12.96 -2.10 -16.15
N LYS A 433 12.36 -0.96 -15.81
CA LYS A 433 13.03 0.14 -15.11
C LYS A 433 13.48 -0.24 -13.70
N LEU A 434 12.64 -0.96 -12.95
CA LEU A 434 13.03 -1.51 -11.66
C LEU A 434 14.16 -2.53 -11.81
N GLY A 435 14.12 -3.37 -12.85
CA GLY A 435 15.18 -4.32 -13.18
C GLY A 435 16.52 -3.64 -13.54
N LEU A 436 16.48 -2.52 -14.27
CA LEU A 436 17.68 -1.72 -14.58
C LEU A 436 18.28 -1.10 -13.33
N ARG A 437 17.46 -0.51 -12.46
CA ARG A 437 17.90 0.03 -11.17
C ARG A 437 18.54 -1.06 -10.31
N ASP A 438 17.91 -2.22 -10.23
CA ASP A 438 18.44 -3.34 -9.47
C ASP A 438 19.82 -3.76 -9.99
N LEU A 439 20.01 -3.78 -11.33
CA LEU A 439 21.28 -4.13 -11.97
C LEU A 439 22.42 -3.14 -11.64
N GLU A 440 22.10 -1.86 -11.44
CA GLU A 440 23.07 -0.86 -10.98
C GLU A 440 23.57 -1.14 -9.56
N GLN A 441 22.73 -1.76 -8.72
CA GLN A 441 23.05 -2.06 -7.33
C GLN A 441 23.73 -3.44 -7.17
N THR A 442 23.34 -4.41 -8.00
CA THR A 442 23.85 -5.79 -7.96
C THR A 442 23.97 -6.41 -9.35
N THR A 443 25.10 -7.04 -9.64
CA THR A 443 25.41 -7.57 -10.98
C THR A 443 25.40 -9.10 -11.06
N ARG A 444 24.87 -9.82 -10.06
CA ARG A 444 24.97 -11.29 -10.01
C ARG A 444 23.88 -11.96 -10.85
N VAL A 445 22.66 -11.43 -10.84
CA VAL A 445 21.54 -11.92 -11.64
C VAL A 445 21.21 -10.94 -12.77
N GLY A 446 21.19 -11.44 -14.01
CA GLY A 446 20.82 -10.63 -15.18
C GLY A 446 19.34 -10.24 -15.18
N MET A 447 18.96 -9.25 -16.00
CA MET A 447 17.58 -8.75 -16.05
C MET A 447 16.56 -9.84 -16.42
N ASP A 448 16.84 -10.65 -17.44
CA ASP A 448 15.93 -11.71 -17.90
C ASP A 448 15.72 -12.79 -16.83
N GLU A 449 16.81 -13.21 -16.17
CA GLU A 449 16.77 -14.20 -15.10
C GLU A 449 16.03 -13.66 -13.86
N ARG A 450 16.19 -12.37 -13.55
CA ARG A 450 15.45 -11.70 -12.48
C ARG A 450 13.96 -11.62 -12.79
N ARG A 451 13.58 -11.21 -14.01
CA ARG A 451 12.17 -11.17 -14.44
C ARG A 451 11.55 -12.57 -14.38
N GLN A 452 12.26 -13.59 -14.85
CA GLN A 452 11.82 -14.98 -14.75
C GLN A 452 11.62 -15.43 -13.30
N PHE A 453 12.55 -15.06 -12.40
CA PHE A 453 12.39 -15.34 -10.97
C PHE A 453 11.17 -14.65 -10.38
N LEU A 454 10.98 -13.36 -10.64
CA LEU A 454 9.83 -12.58 -10.15
C LEU A 454 8.49 -13.13 -10.67
N GLN A 455 8.43 -13.55 -11.94
CA GLN A 455 7.28 -14.24 -12.52
C GLN A 455 6.95 -15.54 -11.77
N ARG A 456 7.95 -16.39 -11.54
CA ARG A 456 7.77 -17.66 -10.80
C ARG A 456 7.38 -17.41 -9.35
N LEU A 457 7.92 -16.38 -8.71
CA LEU A 457 7.55 -15.95 -7.37
C LEU A 457 6.09 -15.48 -7.33
N ALA A 458 5.67 -14.66 -8.29
CA ALA A 458 4.30 -14.17 -8.39
C ALA A 458 3.29 -15.32 -8.55
N VAL A 459 3.59 -16.29 -9.43
CA VAL A 459 2.76 -17.49 -9.64
C VAL A 459 2.71 -18.36 -8.38
N HIS A 460 3.85 -18.55 -7.69
CA HIS A 460 3.90 -19.30 -6.43
C HIS A 460 3.03 -18.66 -5.35
N MET A 461 3.16 -17.35 -5.15
CA MET A 461 2.38 -16.61 -4.16
C MET A 461 0.88 -16.62 -4.49
N ALA A 462 0.52 -16.42 -5.76
CA ALA A 462 -0.88 -16.46 -6.21
C ALA A 462 -1.51 -17.84 -6.01
N THR A 463 -0.80 -18.91 -6.36
CA THR A 463 -1.30 -20.29 -6.21
C THR A 463 -1.56 -20.64 -4.74
N ASN A 464 -0.69 -20.19 -3.83
CA ASN A 464 -0.81 -20.50 -2.40
C ASN A 464 -1.76 -19.56 -1.64
N GLY A 465 -2.37 -18.58 -2.32
CA GLY A 465 -3.22 -17.56 -1.68
C GLY A 465 -2.47 -16.71 -0.64
N ARG A 466 -1.13 -16.67 -0.69
CA ARG A 466 -0.31 -15.95 0.29
C ARG A 466 0.00 -14.54 -0.20
N ARG A 467 -0.08 -13.57 0.71
CA ARG A 467 0.33 -12.19 0.45
C ARG A 467 1.84 -11.98 0.53
N GLU A 468 2.54 -12.90 1.18
CA GLU A 468 3.99 -12.86 1.41
C GLU A 468 4.62 -14.25 1.26
N VAL A 469 5.93 -14.28 1.01
CA VAL A 469 6.77 -15.48 0.99
C VAL A 469 7.78 -15.41 2.13
N ASP A 470 7.91 -16.48 2.90
CA ASP A 470 8.93 -16.61 3.95
C ASP A 470 10.32 -16.90 3.34
N GLU A 471 11.38 -16.78 4.15
CA GLU A 471 12.76 -16.94 3.68
C GLU A 471 13.05 -18.35 3.15
N GLU A 472 12.52 -19.38 3.82
CA GLU A 472 12.71 -20.77 3.43
C GLU A 472 12.11 -21.03 2.04
N SER A 473 10.85 -20.65 1.85
CA SER A 473 10.14 -20.77 0.57
C SER A 473 10.78 -19.93 -0.54
N PHE A 474 11.31 -18.74 -0.21
CA PHE A 474 12.05 -17.92 -1.17
C PHE A 474 13.32 -18.63 -1.63
N ARG A 475 14.11 -19.17 -0.70
CA ARG A 475 15.35 -19.90 -1.01
C ARG A 475 15.08 -21.17 -1.80
N ASP A 476 14.04 -21.91 -1.47
CA ASP A 476 13.60 -23.08 -2.23
C ASP A 476 13.24 -22.73 -3.67
N LEU A 477 12.59 -21.57 -3.87
CA LEU A 477 12.28 -21.06 -5.20
C LEU A 477 13.55 -20.65 -5.95
N VAL A 478 14.54 -20.03 -5.28
CA VAL A 478 15.85 -19.71 -5.87
C VAL A 478 16.54 -20.99 -6.35
N GLU A 479 16.57 -22.04 -5.51
CA GLU A 479 17.15 -23.32 -5.91
C GLU A 479 16.44 -23.95 -7.11
N THR A 480 15.12 -23.80 -7.19
CA THR A 480 14.29 -24.35 -8.26
C THR A 480 14.50 -23.61 -9.58
N VAL A 481 14.42 -22.28 -9.57
CA VAL A 481 14.57 -21.44 -10.77
C VAL A 481 16.00 -21.49 -11.29
N PHE A 482 16.99 -21.43 -10.40
CA PHE A 482 18.41 -21.43 -10.75
C PHE A 482 19.04 -22.83 -10.68
N ALA A 483 18.25 -23.91 -10.77
CA ALA A 483 18.71 -25.28 -10.57
C ALA A 483 19.92 -25.64 -11.46
N ARG A 484 19.99 -25.14 -12.70
CA ARG A 484 21.12 -25.38 -13.61
C ARG A 484 22.43 -24.74 -13.14
N GLN A 485 22.35 -23.58 -12.49
CA GLN A 485 23.49 -22.88 -11.91
C GLN A 485 23.90 -23.52 -10.59
N VAL A 486 22.93 -23.74 -9.70
CA VAL A 486 23.13 -24.28 -8.34
C VAL A 486 23.69 -25.71 -8.39
N LYS A 487 23.25 -26.55 -9.35
CA LYS A 487 23.77 -27.93 -9.53
C LYS A 487 25.26 -28.02 -9.86
N LYS A 488 25.92 -26.92 -10.26
CA LYS A 488 27.37 -26.90 -10.49
C LYS A 488 28.18 -26.95 -9.20
N TYR A 489 27.55 -26.66 -8.06
CA TYR A 489 28.17 -26.59 -6.74
C TYR A 489 27.70 -27.73 -5.84
N THR A 490 28.55 -28.14 -4.90
CA THR A 490 28.24 -29.21 -3.93
C THR A 490 28.61 -28.79 -2.51
N GLY A 491 27.92 -29.35 -1.51
CA GLY A 491 28.16 -29.05 -0.09
C GLY A 491 28.01 -27.55 0.24
N ASN A 492 28.94 -27.01 1.03
CA ASN A 492 28.91 -25.61 1.45
C ASN A 492 28.95 -24.61 0.29
N ALA A 493 29.60 -24.95 -0.83
CA ALA A 493 29.65 -24.05 -1.99
C ALA A 493 28.26 -23.86 -2.63
N ARG A 494 27.38 -24.87 -2.54
CA ARG A 494 25.99 -24.74 -2.99
C ARG A 494 25.21 -23.76 -2.11
N VAL A 495 25.37 -23.87 -0.79
CA VAL A 495 24.71 -22.98 0.18
C VAL A 495 25.13 -21.53 -0.06
N VAL A 496 26.44 -21.28 -0.22
CA VAL A 496 26.98 -19.95 -0.53
C VAL A 496 26.45 -19.40 -1.86
N GLU A 497 26.27 -20.26 -2.87
CA GLU A 497 25.70 -19.85 -4.16
C GLU A 497 24.24 -19.42 -4.02
N VAL A 498 23.43 -20.22 -3.32
CA VAL A 498 22.02 -19.95 -3.08
C VAL A 498 21.85 -18.71 -2.21
N ASP A 499 22.63 -18.59 -1.14
CA ASP A 499 22.65 -17.41 -0.27
C ASP A 499 22.91 -16.15 -1.07
N GLY A 500 23.91 -16.17 -1.94
CA GLY A 500 24.25 -14.99 -2.68
C GLY A 500 23.31 -14.66 -3.84
N LEU A 501 22.59 -15.65 -4.40
CA LEU A 501 21.47 -15.41 -5.33
C LEU A 501 20.25 -14.84 -4.60
N PHE A 502 19.92 -15.40 -3.44
CA PHE A 502 18.87 -14.91 -2.55
C PHE A 502 19.15 -13.45 -2.13
N GLU A 503 20.39 -13.16 -1.72
CA GLU A 503 20.84 -11.82 -1.35
C GLU A 503 20.69 -10.81 -2.49
N ASP A 504 20.87 -11.23 -3.75
CA ASP A 504 20.66 -10.35 -4.90
C ASP A 504 19.16 -10.14 -5.18
N LEU A 505 18.40 -11.23 -5.29
CA LEU A 505 16.99 -11.19 -5.69
C LEU A 505 16.09 -10.50 -4.66
N ARG A 506 16.41 -10.63 -3.36
CA ARG A 506 15.65 -9.98 -2.28
C ARG A 506 15.78 -8.46 -2.26
N ARG A 507 16.76 -7.90 -2.99
CA ARG A 507 16.99 -6.45 -3.12
C ARG A 507 16.13 -5.82 -4.21
N SER A 508 15.32 -6.62 -4.92
CA SER A 508 14.56 -6.08 -6.03
C SER A 508 13.59 -4.98 -5.60
N GLY A 509 13.59 -3.85 -6.31
CA GLY A 509 12.64 -2.77 -6.10
C GLY A 509 11.17 -3.16 -6.34
N THR A 510 10.94 -4.33 -6.96
CA THR A 510 9.61 -4.93 -7.15
C THR A 510 9.07 -5.57 -5.87
N LEU A 511 9.94 -5.85 -4.90
CA LEU A 511 9.60 -6.50 -3.64
C LEU A 511 9.71 -5.52 -2.47
N THR A 512 8.96 -5.80 -1.43
CA THR A 512 9.04 -5.12 -0.14
C THR A 512 8.97 -6.16 0.95
N ARG A 513 9.77 -5.98 1.99
CA ARG A 513 9.71 -6.83 3.18
C ARG A 513 8.32 -6.70 3.80
N SER A 514 7.77 -7.77 4.37
CA SER A 514 6.46 -7.82 5.02
C SER A 514 6.59 -8.62 6.30
N GLU A 515 5.80 -8.27 7.31
CA GLU A 515 5.72 -9.00 8.56
C GLU A 515 4.26 -9.30 8.88
N ASP A 516 3.89 -10.57 8.82
CA ASP A 516 2.66 -11.10 9.39
C ASP A 516 3.00 -12.00 10.59
N ARG A 517 1.97 -12.51 11.26
CA ARG A 517 2.03 -13.40 12.43
C ARG A 517 2.89 -14.66 12.22
N SER A 518 3.25 -15.00 10.99
CA SER A 518 4.11 -16.14 10.61
C SER A 518 5.62 -15.85 10.58
N GLY A 519 6.05 -14.58 10.62
CA GLY A 519 7.46 -14.19 10.59
C GLY A 519 7.82 -13.19 9.48
N LEU A 520 9.13 -12.98 9.29
CA LEU A 520 9.68 -12.07 8.28
C LEU A 520 9.54 -12.67 6.87
N GLY A 521 8.98 -11.91 5.94
CA GLY A 521 8.80 -12.33 4.55
C GLY A 521 8.96 -11.22 3.52
N TRP A 522 8.71 -11.56 2.26
CA TRP A 522 8.70 -10.63 1.13
C TRP A 522 7.34 -10.64 0.45
N ARG A 523 6.84 -9.46 0.11
CA ARG A 523 5.64 -9.26 -0.72
C ARG A 523 5.98 -8.40 -1.93
N PHE A 524 5.14 -8.44 -2.95
CA PHE A 524 5.23 -7.45 -4.03
C PHE A 524 4.89 -6.06 -3.49
N SER A 525 5.64 -5.04 -3.94
CA SER A 525 5.40 -3.65 -3.53
C SER A 525 3.99 -3.16 -3.88
N HIS A 526 3.38 -3.76 -4.90
CA HIS A 526 1.97 -3.58 -5.26
C HIS A 526 1.33 -4.91 -5.67
N ASN A 527 0.05 -5.13 -5.35
CA ASN A 527 -0.66 -6.34 -5.76
C ASN A 527 -0.77 -6.42 -7.30
N SER A 528 -1.00 -5.31 -7.99
CA SER A 528 -1.08 -5.30 -9.46
C SER A 528 0.23 -5.62 -10.16
N LEU A 529 1.40 -5.39 -9.54
CA LEU A 529 2.68 -5.87 -10.08
C LEU A 529 2.75 -7.39 -10.04
N LYS A 530 2.30 -8.01 -8.94
CA LYS A 530 2.15 -9.47 -8.84
C LYS A 530 1.20 -9.98 -9.91
N GLU A 531 0.03 -9.38 -10.05
CA GLU A 531 -0.99 -9.78 -11.03
C GLU A 531 -0.50 -9.65 -12.47
N PHE A 532 0.17 -8.54 -12.80
CA PHE A 532 0.81 -8.35 -14.09
C PHE A 532 1.86 -9.44 -14.36
N LEU A 533 2.76 -9.72 -13.41
CA LEU A 533 3.79 -10.75 -13.57
C LEU A 533 3.22 -12.17 -13.69
N VAL A 534 2.09 -12.46 -13.02
CA VAL A 534 1.35 -13.72 -13.21
C VAL A 534 0.77 -13.76 -14.62
N ALA A 535 0.02 -12.75 -15.05
CA ALA A 535 -0.58 -12.69 -16.37
C ALA A 535 0.47 -12.82 -17.49
N GLU A 536 1.60 -12.12 -17.32
CA GLU A 536 2.76 -12.20 -18.19
C GLU A 536 3.32 -13.62 -18.27
N SER A 537 3.62 -14.23 -17.12
CA SER A 537 4.15 -15.60 -17.08
C SER A 537 3.21 -16.59 -17.77
N LEU A 538 1.90 -16.46 -17.55
CA LEU A 538 0.91 -17.36 -18.12
C LEU A 538 0.78 -17.19 -19.63
N ILE A 539 0.74 -15.96 -20.14
CA ILE A 539 0.70 -15.70 -21.59
C ILE A 539 1.97 -16.24 -22.27
N ASP A 540 3.13 -16.05 -21.64
CA ASP A 540 4.39 -16.55 -22.17
C ASP A 540 4.49 -18.08 -22.15
N ASP A 541 4.04 -18.73 -21.07
CA ASP A 541 3.97 -20.19 -20.99
C ASP A 541 2.98 -20.76 -22.04
N LEU A 542 1.82 -20.12 -22.24
CA LEU A 542 0.86 -20.49 -23.28
C LEU A 542 1.46 -20.39 -24.70
N LYS A 543 2.15 -19.28 -25.00
CA LYS A 543 2.81 -19.07 -26.30
C LYS A 543 3.90 -20.11 -26.58
N LYS A 544 4.65 -20.48 -25.54
CA LYS A 544 5.73 -21.49 -25.61
C LYS A 544 5.20 -22.92 -25.63
N GLY A 545 3.91 -23.13 -25.35
CA GLY A 545 3.31 -24.46 -25.22
C GLY A 545 3.73 -25.19 -23.95
N ASN A 546 4.13 -24.44 -22.91
CA ASN A 546 4.51 -25.00 -21.62
C ASN A 546 3.25 -25.43 -20.86
N ALA A 547 3.28 -26.64 -20.31
CA ALA A 547 2.26 -27.11 -19.38
C ALA A 547 2.32 -26.28 -18.08
N LEU A 548 1.15 -25.92 -17.56
CA LEU A 548 1.07 -25.25 -16.27
C LEU A 548 1.37 -26.24 -15.15
N VAL A 549 2.39 -25.91 -14.35
CA VAL A 549 2.74 -26.69 -13.15
C VAL A 549 1.79 -26.37 -11.99
N SER A 550 1.21 -25.17 -11.98
CA SER A 550 0.30 -24.68 -10.95
C SER A 550 -0.83 -23.85 -11.56
N THR A 551 -2.00 -23.82 -10.91
CA THR A 551 -3.20 -23.09 -11.34
C THR A 551 -3.43 -21.88 -10.41
N PRO A 552 -2.75 -20.74 -10.63
CA PRO A 552 -3.05 -19.54 -9.88
C PRO A 552 -4.49 -19.08 -10.19
N PRO A 553 -5.24 -18.55 -9.21
CA PRO A 553 -6.54 -17.95 -9.47
C PRO A 553 -6.38 -16.74 -10.39
N VAL A 554 -7.24 -16.63 -11.40
CA VAL A 554 -7.21 -15.55 -12.38
C VAL A 554 -8.11 -14.41 -11.90
N SER A 555 -7.53 -13.26 -11.56
CA SER A 555 -8.29 -12.07 -11.17
C SER A 555 -8.74 -11.24 -12.38
N ASP A 556 -9.70 -10.36 -12.16
CA ASP A 556 -10.18 -9.40 -13.17
C ASP A 556 -9.05 -8.49 -13.69
N ALA A 557 -8.15 -8.08 -12.78
CA ALA A 557 -6.96 -7.30 -13.16
C ALA A 557 -6.05 -8.08 -14.10
N MET A 558 -5.82 -9.38 -13.86
CA MET A 558 -5.03 -10.22 -14.77
C MET A 558 -5.66 -10.31 -16.16
N ARG A 559 -6.99 -10.43 -16.25
CA ARG A 559 -7.70 -10.45 -17.55
C ARG A 559 -7.64 -9.10 -18.25
N ALA A 560 -7.76 -8.00 -17.51
CA ALA A 560 -7.59 -6.65 -18.05
C ALA A 560 -6.19 -6.44 -18.63
N PHE A 561 -5.13 -6.87 -17.92
CA PHE A 561 -3.76 -6.86 -18.44
C PHE A 561 -3.66 -7.68 -19.73
N ALA A 562 -4.16 -8.92 -19.73
CA ALA A 562 -4.15 -9.79 -20.90
C ALA A 562 -4.87 -9.15 -22.11
N ALA A 563 -6.05 -8.55 -21.89
CA ALA A 563 -6.84 -7.85 -22.90
C ALA A 563 -6.14 -6.61 -23.46
N SER A 564 -5.28 -5.98 -22.66
CA SER A 564 -4.46 -4.86 -23.09
C SER A 564 -3.16 -5.28 -23.79
N SER A 565 -2.79 -6.57 -23.79
CA SER A 565 -1.52 -6.99 -24.40
C SER A 565 -1.51 -6.86 -25.92
N ASP A 566 -0.32 -6.62 -26.49
CA ASP A 566 -0.10 -6.57 -27.95
C ASP A 566 -0.17 -7.95 -28.64
N VAL A 567 -0.45 -9.02 -27.88
CA VAL A 567 -0.50 -10.37 -28.43
C VAL A 567 -1.76 -10.55 -29.27
N SER A 568 -1.56 -10.83 -30.55
CA SER A 568 -2.66 -11.11 -31.48
C SER A 568 -3.57 -12.23 -30.96
N SER A 569 -4.88 -11.96 -30.96
CA SER A 569 -5.91 -12.93 -30.57
C SER A 569 -5.84 -14.24 -31.39
N ASP A 570 -5.42 -14.19 -32.66
CA ASP A 570 -5.21 -15.38 -33.49
C ASP A 570 -4.03 -16.25 -33.05
N VAL A 571 -3.00 -15.64 -32.45
CA VAL A 571 -1.87 -16.36 -31.87
C VAL A 571 -2.32 -17.05 -30.59
N LEU A 572 -2.99 -16.32 -29.69
CA LEU A 572 -3.51 -16.87 -28.44
C LEU A 572 -4.52 -17.99 -28.68
N LEU A 573 -5.46 -17.80 -29.61
CA LEU A 573 -6.45 -18.82 -29.96
C LEU A 573 -5.78 -20.09 -30.49
N ARG A 574 -4.77 -19.97 -31.37
CA ARG A 574 -4.03 -21.14 -31.87
C ARG A 574 -3.26 -21.86 -30.77
N SER A 575 -2.55 -21.12 -29.91
CA SER A 575 -1.83 -21.69 -28.78
C SER A 575 -2.79 -22.37 -27.78
N LEU A 576 -3.94 -21.76 -27.53
CA LEU A 576 -4.97 -22.29 -26.64
C LEU A 576 -5.62 -23.55 -27.20
N SER A 577 -6.00 -23.56 -28.49
CA SER A 577 -6.51 -24.76 -29.14
C SER A 577 -5.47 -25.90 -29.16
N ALA A 578 -4.18 -25.59 -29.33
CA ALA A 578 -3.11 -26.57 -29.26
C ALA A 578 -2.95 -27.15 -27.84
N ALA A 579 -2.96 -26.29 -26.82
CA ALA A 579 -2.93 -26.72 -25.42
C ALA A 579 -4.16 -27.54 -25.04
N TRP A 580 -5.34 -27.19 -25.57
CA TRP A 580 -6.59 -27.91 -25.34
C TRP A 580 -6.62 -29.28 -26.02
N ALA A 581 -6.03 -29.41 -27.21
CA ALA A 581 -5.90 -30.69 -27.89
C ALA A 581 -5.06 -31.71 -27.10
N ASP A 582 -4.15 -31.23 -26.24
CA ASP A 582 -3.32 -32.02 -25.32
C ASP A 582 -3.73 -31.83 -23.85
N ILE A 583 -5.04 -31.77 -23.59
CA ILE A 583 -5.61 -31.55 -22.24
C ILE A 583 -5.12 -32.59 -21.21
N ALA A 584 -4.78 -33.80 -21.63
CA ALA A 584 -4.24 -34.84 -20.75
C ALA A 584 -2.88 -34.45 -20.16
N SER A 585 -2.05 -33.74 -20.93
CA SER A 585 -0.75 -33.22 -20.48
C SER A 585 -0.86 -31.81 -19.89
N ASN A 586 -2.01 -31.15 -20.06
CA ASN A 586 -2.26 -29.78 -19.60
C ASN A 586 -3.62 -29.64 -18.89
N PRO A 587 -3.79 -30.29 -17.71
CA PRO A 587 -5.07 -30.29 -16.99
C PRO A 587 -5.51 -28.89 -16.54
N ALA A 588 -4.56 -27.96 -16.46
CA ALA A 588 -4.74 -26.58 -16.04
C ALA A 588 -5.11 -25.62 -17.18
N VAL A 589 -5.37 -26.13 -18.40
CA VAL A 589 -5.68 -25.32 -19.60
C VAL A 589 -6.82 -24.32 -19.39
N GLY A 590 -7.76 -24.61 -18.50
CA GLY A 590 -8.84 -23.68 -18.17
C GLY A 590 -8.40 -22.38 -17.51
N THR A 591 -7.24 -22.37 -16.84
CA THR A 591 -6.60 -21.15 -16.33
C THR A 591 -6.23 -20.22 -17.50
N TYR A 592 -5.69 -20.78 -18.58
CA TYR A 592 -5.40 -20.02 -19.80
C TYR A 592 -6.67 -19.51 -20.47
N VAL A 593 -7.71 -20.35 -20.58
CA VAL A 593 -9.02 -19.92 -21.11
C VAL A 593 -9.55 -18.73 -20.32
N SER A 594 -9.53 -18.82 -18.99
CA SER A 594 -10.03 -17.77 -18.11
C SER A 594 -9.23 -16.48 -18.28
N LEU A 595 -7.90 -16.56 -18.34
CA LEU A 595 -7.03 -15.39 -18.51
C LEU A 595 -7.26 -14.64 -19.82
N VAL A 596 -7.36 -15.36 -20.95
CA VAL A 596 -7.39 -14.75 -22.28
C VAL A 596 -8.80 -14.56 -22.84
N TRP A 597 -9.84 -14.89 -22.08
CA TRP A 597 -11.23 -14.89 -22.53
C TRP A 597 -11.66 -13.56 -23.17
N ASP A 598 -11.26 -12.45 -22.55
CA ASP A 598 -11.58 -11.09 -22.99
C ASP A 598 -10.73 -10.61 -24.18
N VAL A 599 -9.62 -11.30 -24.46
CA VAL A 599 -8.75 -11.05 -25.64
C VAL A 599 -9.34 -11.69 -26.90
N LEU A 600 -10.06 -12.80 -26.75
CA LEU A 600 -10.56 -13.59 -27.87
C LEU A 600 -11.67 -12.86 -28.64
N PRO A 601 -11.74 -13.01 -29.98
CA PRO A 601 -12.63 -12.23 -30.83
C PRO A 601 -14.11 -12.39 -30.44
N THR A 602 -14.76 -11.27 -30.11
CA THR A 602 -16.15 -11.23 -29.61
C THR A 602 -17.22 -11.27 -30.72
N GLN A 603 -16.84 -11.05 -31.99
CA GLN A 603 -17.79 -10.92 -33.10
C GLN A 603 -18.59 -12.21 -33.39
N SER A 604 -18.08 -13.37 -32.98
CA SER A 604 -18.72 -14.67 -33.21
C SER A 604 -19.57 -15.18 -32.04
N GLY A 605 -19.69 -14.39 -30.96
CA GLY A 605 -20.37 -14.82 -29.73
C GLY A 605 -19.55 -15.78 -28.87
N SER A 606 -19.95 -15.97 -27.61
CA SER A 606 -19.24 -16.84 -26.65
C SER A 606 -19.33 -18.32 -27.04
N GLU A 607 -20.46 -18.75 -27.63
CA GLU A 607 -20.64 -20.10 -28.18
C GLU A 607 -19.56 -20.48 -29.21
N SER A 608 -19.37 -19.63 -30.23
CA SER A 608 -18.37 -19.89 -31.27
C SER A 608 -16.96 -19.85 -30.72
N ARG A 609 -16.68 -18.97 -29.74
CA ARG A 609 -15.37 -18.89 -29.08
C ARG A 609 -15.04 -20.19 -28.36
N LEU A 610 -15.92 -20.63 -27.46
CA LEU A 610 -15.70 -21.85 -26.69
C LEU A 610 -15.70 -23.10 -27.60
N SER A 611 -16.57 -23.14 -28.60
CA SER A 611 -16.62 -24.26 -29.56
C SER A 611 -15.37 -24.37 -30.43
N SER A 612 -14.70 -23.25 -30.71
CA SER A 612 -13.45 -23.21 -31.46
C SER A 612 -12.25 -23.74 -30.65
N ILE A 613 -12.36 -23.73 -29.32
CA ILE A 613 -11.36 -24.25 -28.39
C ILE A 613 -11.67 -25.71 -28.04
N ALA A 614 -12.89 -25.98 -27.58
CA ALA A 614 -13.31 -27.24 -26.97
C ALA A 614 -14.11 -28.17 -27.89
N GLY A 615 -14.35 -27.76 -29.15
CA GLY A 615 -15.17 -28.49 -30.11
C GLY A 615 -16.67 -28.25 -29.95
N SER A 616 -17.46 -28.82 -30.86
CA SER A 616 -18.92 -28.78 -30.87
C SER A 616 -19.48 -30.21 -30.96
N PRO A 617 -20.32 -30.68 -30.01
CA PRO A 617 -20.75 -29.98 -28.79
C PRO A 617 -19.56 -29.70 -27.86
N VAL A 618 -19.70 -28.68 -27.01
CA VAL A 618 -18.64 -28.22 -26.10
C VAL A 618 -18.24 -29.34 -25.13
N ARG A 619 -16.93 -29.59 -25.00
CA ARG A 619 -16.36 -30.60 -24.09
C ARG A 619 -15.29 -29.98 -23.21
N VAL A 620 -15.66 -29.65 -21.99
CA VAL A 620 -14.79 -29.02 -20.99
C VAL A 620 -14.59 -29.89 -19.75
N GLN A 621 -14.88 -31.18 -19.83
CA GLN A 621 -14.78 -32.13 -18.72
C GLN A 621 -13.45 -32.01 -17.95
N GLY A 622 -13.54 -31.91 -16.62
CA GLY A 622 -12.37 -31.86 -15.74
C GLY A 622 -11.64 -30.51 -15.71
N VAL A 623 -12.17 -29.48 -16.38
CA VAL A 623 -11.51 -28.17 -16.50
C VAL A 623 -11.99 -27.19 -15.45
N GLN A 624 -11.07 -26.34 -14.97
CA GLN A 624 -11.39 -25.20 -14.13
C GLN A 624 -11.56 -23.92 -14.95
N LEU A 625 -12.72 -23.27 -14.85
CA LEU A 625 -12.97 -21.96 -15.45
C LEU A 625 -13.38 -20.98 -14.34
N ALA A 626 -12.85 -19.76 -14.38
CA ALA A 626 -13.10 -18.78 -13.33
C ALA A 626 -13.38 -17.38 -13.91
N SER A 627 -14.37 -16.69 -13.33
CA SER A 627 -14.68 -15.27 -13.58
C SER A 627 -14.84 -14.92 -15.07
N ILE A 628 -15.52 -15.78 -15.83
CA ILE A 628 -15.81 -15.56 -17.25
C ILE A 628 -17.31 -15.55 -17.53
N ALA A 629 -17.72 -14.67 -18.46
CA ALA A 629 -19.08 -14.65 -18.97
C ALA A 629 -19.20 -15.52 -20.23
N LEU A 630 -19.71 -16.74 -20.05
CA LEU A 630 -20.01 -17.66 -21.14
C LEU A 630 -21.36 -17.34 -21.81
N SER A 631 -22.31 -16.77 -21.07
CA SER A 631 -23.59 -16.28 -21.59
C SER A 631 -24.10 -15.13 -20.72
N THR A 632 -24.64 -14.08 -21.34
CA THR A 632 -25.29 -12.96 -20.64
C THR A 632 -26.68 -12.71 -21.20
N ALA A 633 -27.53 -11.97 -20.47
CA ALA A 633 -28.84 -11.58 -20.98
C ALA A 633 -28.76 -10.76 -22.30
N GLU A 634 -27.73 -9.92 -22.52
CA GLU A 634 -27.60 -9.19 -23.79
C GLU A 634 -27.04 -10.05 -24.92
N ARG A 635 -26.30 -11.11 -24.60
CA ARG A 635 -25.68 -12.03 -25.58
C ARG A 635 -25.86 -13.49 -25.14
N PRO A 636 -27.08 -14.04 -25.21
CA PRO A 636 -27.34 -15.43 -24.89
C PRO A 636 -26.51 -16.37 -25.77
N SER A 637 -25.99 -17.44 -25.18
CA SER A 637 -25.19 -18.46 -25.87
C SER A 637 -25.80 -19.86 -25.71
N SER A 638 -25.60 -20.70 -26.72
CA SER A 638 -26.18 -22.04 -26.79
C SER A 638 -25.09 -23.11 -26.63
N PHE A 639 -25.27 -24.01 -25.66
CA PHE A 639 -24.37 -25.12 -25.36
C PHE A 639 -25.14 -26.44 -25.14
N PRO A 640 -26.03 -26.86 -26.06
CA PRO A 640 -26.88 -28.03 -25.87
C PRO A 640 -26.02 -29.29 -25.82
N SER A 641 -26.37 -30.20 -24.91
CA SER A 641 -25.62 -31.47 -24.71
C SER A 641 -24.12 -31.28 -24.48
N GLY A 642 -23.72 -30.12 -23.93
CA GLY A 642 -22.33 -29.86 -23.55
C GLY A 642 -21.87 -30.75 -22.40
N ASN A 643 -20.61 -31.18 -22.44
CA ASN A 643 -20.00 -32.00 -21.39
C ASN A 643 -19.17 -31.13 -20.45
N PHE A 644 -19.72 -30.87 -19.27
CA PHE A 644 -19.15 -30.12 -18.15
C PHE A 644 -18.91 -31.03 -16.92
N ARG A 645 -18.80 -32.36 -17.11
CA ARG A 645 -18.60 -33.30 -16.01
C ARG A 645 -17.30 -32.99 -15.25
N ASN A 646 -17.32 -33.14 -13.93
CA ASN A 646 -16.15 -32.97 -13.05
C ASN A 646 -15.41 -31.63 -13.24
N CYS A 647 -16.09 -30.58 -13.71
CA CYS A 647 -15.48 -29.26 -13.88
C CYS A 647 -15.46 -28.49 -12.56
N VAL A 648 -14.64 -27.44 -12.50
CA VAL A 648 -14.67 -26.44 -11.42
C VAL A 648 -15.02 -25.10 -12.05
N LEU A 649 -16.24 -24.61 -11.81
CA LEU A 649 -16.71 -23.31 -12.31
C LEU A 649 -16.85 -22.36 -11.13
N LEU A 650 -16.03 -21.31 -11.12
CA LEU A 650 -16.00 -20.29 -10.08
C LEU A 650 -16.42 -18.96 -10.68
N ASP A 651 -17.50 -18.34 -10.21
CA ASP A 651 -17.95 -17.02 -10.68
C ASP A 651 -18.15 -16.97 -12.22
N VAL A 652 -18.73 -18.05 -12.77
CA VAL A 652 -19.00 -18.15 -14.22
C VAL A 652 -20.43 -17.72 -14.50
N THR A 653 -20.61 -16.82 -15.47
CA THR A 653 -21.95 -16.40 -15.91
C THR A 653 -22.45 -17.25 -17.08
N LEU A 654 -23.57 -17.94 -16.85
CA LEU A 654 -24.33 -18.73 -17.83
C LEU A 654 -25.80 -18.23 -17.91
N GLN A 655 -25.99 -16.93 -17.70
CA GLN A 655 -27.30 -16.28 -17.73
C GLN A 655 -27.93 -16.41 -19.13
N ALA A 656 -29.23 -16.73 -19.17
CA ALA A 656 -30.00 -16.93 -20.40
C ALA A 656 -29.41 -17.99 -21.35
N ALA A 657 -28.52 -18.87 -20.86
CA ALA A 657 -27.88 -19.88 -21.71
C ALA A 657 -28.86 -20.99 -22.09
N HIS A 658 -28.74 -21.50 -23.32
CA HIS A 658 -29.43 -22.72 -23.74
C HIS A 658 -28.56 -23.93 -23.44
N LEU A 659 -28.85 -24.65 -22.36
CA LEU A 659 -28.03 -25.76 -21.87
C LEU A 659 -28.74 -27.12 -21.96
N GLY A 660 -29.87 -27.20 -22.67
CA GLY A 660 -30.70 -28.41 -22.74
C GLY A 660 -29.89 -29.71 -22.94
N GLY A 661 -30.04 -30.65 -21.99
CA GLY A 661 -29.35 -31.94 -21.99
C GLY A 661 -27.84 -31.90 -21.70
N ALA A 662 -27.27 -30.76 -21.27
CA ALA A 662 -25.88 -30.68 -20.81
C ALA A 662 -25.64 -31.51 -19.54
N ASP A 663 -24.38 -31.86 -19.31
CA ASP A 663 -23.96 -32.72 -18.20
C ASP A 663 -22.91 -32.04 -17.33
N PHE A 664 -23.31 -31.64 -16.13
CA PHE A 664 -22.51 -31.05 -15.05
C PHE A 664 -22.24 -32.06 -13.91
N SER A 665 -22.41 -33.37 -14.15
CA SER A 665 -22.27 -34.37 -13.08
C SER A 665 -20.90 -34.30 -12.40
N GLY A 666 -20.87 -34.35 -11.07
CA GLY A 666 -19.65 -34.33 -10.25
C GLY A 666 -18.87 -33.01 -10.30
N SER A 667 -19.44 -31.94 -10.86
CA SER A 667 -18.79 -30.62 -10.93
C SER A 667 -18.88 -29.84 -9.62
N LEU A 668 -17.93 -28.93 -9.40
CA LEU A 668 -17.99 -27.90 -8.36
C LEU A 668 -18.41 -26.59 -9.01
N LEU A 669 -19.53 -26.04 -8.56
CA LEU A 669 -20.13 -24.80 -9.05
C LEU A 669 -20.21 -23.81 -7.89
N GLU A 670 -19.36 -22.80 -7.91
CA GLU A 670 -19.33 -21.74 -6.89
C GLU A 670 -19.67 -20.40 -7.53
N ALA A 671 -20.65 -19.69 -6.99
CA ALA A 671 -21.12 -18.39 -7.49
C ALA A 671 -21.49 -18.39 -9.00
N VAL A 672 -21.93 -19.54 -9.53
CA VAL A 672 -22.33 -19.66 -10.94
C VAL A 672 -23.72 -19.06 -11.13
N VAL A 673 -23.90 -18.28 -12.20
CA VAL A 673 -25.18 -17.61 -12.51
C VAL A 673 -25.89 -18.31 -13.66
N PHE A 674 -26.99 -19.00 -13.37
CA PHE A 674 -27.91 -19.62 -14.34
C PHE A 674 -29.24 -18.87 -14.49
N ASP A 675 -29.29 -17.60 -14.10
CA ASP A 675 -30.51 -16.82 -14.18
C ASP A 675 -31.10 -16.83 -15.60
N ASP A 676 -32.41 -17.04 -15.71
CA ASP A 676 -33.15 -17.12 -16.97
C ASP A 676 -32.64 -18.23 -17.95
N ALA A 677 -31.80 -19.17 -17.51
CA ALA A 677 -31.24 -20.21 -18.36
C ALA A 677 -32.22 -21.37 -18.64
N GLU A 678 -32.07 -22.01 -19.81
CA GLU A 678 -32.79 -23.22 -20.17
C GLU A 678 -31.99 -24.45 -19.72
N LEU A 679 -32.38 -25.00 -18.57
CA LEU A 679 -31.73 -26.16 -17.92
C LEU A 679 -32.55 -27.45 -18.07
N THR A 680 -33.53 -27.48 -18.97
CA THR A 680 -34.39 -28.65 -19.21
C THR A 680 -33.55 -29.90 -19.52
N GLY A 681 -33.74 -30.95 -18.72
CA GLY A 681 -33.01 -32.22 -18.86
C GLY A 681 -31.50 -32.16 -18.61
N VAL A 682 -30.98 -31.09 -18.01
CA VAL A 682 -29.57 -30.98 -17.60
C VAL A 682 -29.28 -31.91 -16.42
N THR A 683 -28.08 -32.48 -16.37
CA THR A 683 -27.66 -33.37 -15.27
C THR A 683 -26.66 -32.66 -14.35
N PHE A 684 -27.00 -32.46 -13.08
CA PHE A 684 -26.15 -31.94 -12.00
C PHE A 684 -25.89 -33.01 -10.93
N ASP A 685 -26.02 -34.30 -11.29
CA ASP A 685 -25.88 -35.40 -10.33
C ASP A 685 -24.50 -35.38 -9.66
N GLU A 686 -24.45 -35.57 -8.35
CA GLU A 686 -23.23 -35.51 -7.52
C GLU A 686 -22.47 -34.18 -7.58
N ALA A 687 -23.08 -33.11 -8.13
CA ALA A 687 -22.45 -31.79 -8.16
C ALA A 687 -22.48 -31.11 -6.77
N VAL A 688 -21.47 -30.29 -6.53
CA VAL A 688 -21.38 -29.41 -5.37
C VAL A 688 -21.77 -28.01 -5.84
N LEU A 689 -22.88 -27.46 -5.33
CA LEU A 689 -23.32 -26.11 -5.68
C LEU A 689 -23.27 -25.19 -4.46
N VAL A 690 -22.50 -24.11 -4.56
CA VAL A 690 -22.30 -23.10 -3.52
C VAL A 690 -22.62 -21.74 -4.10
N ASP A 691 -23.64 -21.10 -3.55
CA ASP A 691 -24.10 -19.76 -3.89
C ASP A 691 -24.43 -19.61 -5.39
N VAL A 692 -25.00 -20.68 -5.96
CA VAL A 692 -25.40 -20.74 -7.37
C VAL A 692 -26.75 -20.04 -7.56
N SER A 693 -26.81 -19.10 -8.49
CA SER A 693 -28.04 -18.38 -8.83
C SER A 693 -28.84 -19.13 -9.90
N ILE A 694 -30.12 -19.37 -9.64
CA ILE A 694 -31.03 -20.09 -10.55
C ILE A 694 -32.33 -19.31 -10.80
N SER A 695 -32.27 -17.99 -10.68
CA SER A 695 -33.47 -17.14 -10.72
C SER A 695 -34.15 -17.26 -12.07
N ARG A 696 -35.42 -17.70 -12.08
CA ARG A 696 -36.24 -17.89 -13.29
C ARG A 696 -35.66 -18.91 -14.29
N ALA A 697 -34.73 -19.76 -13.88
CA ALA A 697 -34.22 -20.85 -14.72
C ALA A 697 -35.29 -21.92 -14.97
N MET A 698 -35.28 -22.53 -16.16
CA MET A 698 -36.19 -23.63 -16.51
C MET A 698 -35.57 -24.97 -16.13
N LEU A 699 -36.06 -25.60 -15.07
CA LEU A 699 -35.47 -26.82 -14.47
C LEU A 699 -36.24 -28.11 -14.76
N ASP A 700 -37.26 -28.07 -15.63
CA ASP A 700 -38.12 -29.21 -15.91
C ASP A 700 -37.30 -30.45 -16.34
N GLY A 701 -37.38 -31.51 -15.53
CA GLY A 701 -36.67 -32.78 -15.80
C GLY A 701 -35.15 -32.73 -15.60
N ALA A 702 -34.57 -31.60 -15.17
CA ALA A 702 -33.19 -31.53 -14.73
C ALA A 702 -32.93 -32.51 -13.57
N SER A 703 -31.72 -33.04 -13.46
CA SER A 703 -31.34 -34.02 -12.43
C SER A 703 -30.39 -33.41 -11.43
N PHE A 704 -30.65 -33.57 -10.13
CA PHE A 704 -29.81 -33.14 -9.02
C PHE A 704 -29.71 -34.28 -7.99
N LEU A 705 -29.49 -35.52 -8.45
CA LEU A 705 -29.38 -36.67 -7.57
C LEU A 705 -28.01 -36.70 -6.90
N GLY A 706 -27.94 -36.96 -5.59
CA GLY A 706 -26.68 -37.04 -4.86
C GLY A 706 -25.93 -35.71 -4.72
N VAL A 707 -26.58 -34.56 -4.93
CA VAL A 707 -25.98 -33.25 -4.65
C VAL A 707 -25.66 -33.11 -3.15
N ASN A 708 -24.66 -32.29 -2.83
CA ASN A 708 -24.19 -32.16 -1.45
C ASN A 708 -25.27 -31.61 -0.49
N SER A 709 -25.24 -32.06 0.77
CA SER A 709 -26.19 -31.61 1.80
C SER A 709 -26.08 -30.12 2.14
N ASP A 710 -24.93 -29.52 1.84
CA ASP A 710 -24.60 -28.12 2.11
C ASP A 710 -24.84 -27.21 0.89
N LEU A 711 -25.63 -27.69 -0.07
CA LEU A 711 -26.11 -26.93 -1.23
C LEU A 711 -26.61 -25.54 -0.81
N SER A 712 -26.10 -24.48 -1.45
CA SER A 712 -26.67 -23.13 -1.34
C SER A 712 -27.04 -22.55 -2.71
N LEU A 713 -28.26 -22.03 -2.79
CA LEU A 713 -28.85 -21.44 -3.99
C LEU A 713 -29.25 -20.00 -3.73
N LEU A 714 -29.07 -19.14 -4.74
CA LEU A 714 -29.53 -17.76 -4.74
C LEU A 714 -30.73 -17.63 -5.67
N VAL A 715 -31.76 -16.95 -5.19
CA VAL A 715 -33.00 -16.73 -5.93
C VAL A 715 -33.49 -15.31 -5.73
N ASP A 716 -33.78 -14.64 -6.83
CA ASP A 716 -34.39 -13.32 -6.84
C ASP A 716 -35.86 -13.38 -6.37
N THR A 717 -36.19 -12.54 -5.40
CA THR A 717 -37.54 -12.41 -4.84
C THR A 717 -37.94 -10.93 -4.81
N ARG A 718 -39.23 -10.64 -4.56
CA ARG A 718 -39.71 -9.25 -4.48
C ARG A 718 -38.98 -8.40 -3.43
N ASP A 719 -38.43 -9.04 -2.40
CA ASP A 719 -37.75 -8.40 -1.28
C ASP A 719 -36.21 -8.42 -1.45
N GLY A 720 -35.71 -8.82 -2.63
CA GLY A 720 -34.28 -8.94 -2.98
C GLY A 720 -33.81 -10.38 -3.16
N ILE A 721 -32.49 -10.57 -3.25
CA ILE A 721 -31.86 -11.89 -3.40
C ILE A 721 -31.99 -12.67 -2.09
N ARG A 722 -32.55 -13.87 -2.16
CA ARG A 722 -32.69 -14.80 -1.05
C ARG A 722 -31.76 -15.98 -1.23
N ARG A 723 -30.97 -16.27 -0.19
CA ARG A 723 -30.17 -17.50 -0.08
C ARG A 723 -31.01 -18.62 0.52
N VAL A 724 -31.01 -19.79 -0.14
CA VAL A 724 -31.75 -21.00 0.26
C VAL A 724 -30.75 -22.14 0.38
N GLU A 725 -30.78 -22.86 1.49
CA GLU A 725 -29.73 -23.85 1.83
C GLU A 725 -30.28 -25.23 2.20
N GLY A 726 -29.44 -26.24 2.00
CA GLY A 726 -29.64 -27.62 2.41
C GLY A 726 -30.96 -28.22 1.94
N LYS A 727 -31.72 -28.82 2.87
CA LYS A 727 -33.02 -29.45 2.55
C LYS A 727 -34.01 -28.49 1.90
N SER A 728 -33.98 -27.20 2.27
CA SER A 728 -34.85 -26.21 1.64
C SER A 728 -34.45 -25.95 0.19
N ALA A 729 -33.15 -25.97 -0.13
CA ALA A 729 -32.65 -25.82 -1.50
C ALA A 729 -33.04 -27.03 -2.36
N ILE A 730 -32.88 -28.25 -1.85
CA ILE A 730 -33.33 -29.48 -2.52
C ILE A 730 -34.84 -29.43 -2.77
N GLY A 731 -35.62 -29.03 -1.76
CA GLY A 731 -37.06 -28.85 -1.90
C GLY A 731 -37.46 -27.79 -2.93
N LEU A 732 -36.69 -26.70 -3.05
CA LEU A 732 -36.92 -25.68 -4.09
C LEU A 732 -36.71 -26.27 -5.49
N LEU A 733 -35.62 -27.02 -5.70
CA LEU A 733 -35.34 -27.68 -6.98
C LEU A 733 -36.48 -28.63 -7.37
N ALA A 734 -36.94 -29.46 -6.43
CA ALA A 734 -38.08 -30.35 -6.64
C ALA A 734 -39.37 -29.59 -6.96
N TYR A 735 -39.62 -28.45 -6.28
CA TYR A 735 -40.78 -27.59 -6.54
C TYR A 735 -40.76 -27.00 -7.95
N LEU A 736 -39.57 -26.68 -8.47
CA LEU A 736 -39.35 -26.16 -9.81
C LEU A 736 -39.33 -27.24 -10.91
N GLY A 737 -39.69 -28.49 -10.60
CA GLY A 737 -39.82 -29.57 -11.58
C GLY A 737 -38.55 -30.39 -11.83
N ALA A 738 -37.50 -30.18 -11.03
CA ALA A 738 -36.29 -30.99 -11.10
C ALA A 738 -36.45 -32.34 -10.39
N ARG A 739 -35.65 -33.33 -10.80
CA ARG A 739 -35.49 -34.62 -10.13
C ARG A 739 -34.42 -34.48 -9.05
N THR A 740 -34.79 -34.77 -7.81
CA THR A 740 -33.89 -34.70 -6.65
C THR A 740 -33.93 -36.02 -5.88
N ASP A 741 -33.04 -36.17 -4.90
CA ASP A 741 -33.20 -37.21 -3.88
C ASP A 741 -34.53 -37.06 -3.15
N GLU A 742 -35.00 -38.16 -2.55
CA GLU A 742 -36.24 -38.18 -1.79
C GLU A 742 -36.18 -37.16 -0.65
N ILE A 743 -37.10 -36.21 -0.65
CA ILE A 743 -37.17 -35.10 0.31
C ILE A 743 -38.58 -35.00 0.88
N GLU A 744 -38.70 -34.62 2.15
CA GLU A 744 -40.01 -34.50 2.78
C GLU A 744 -40.88 -33.47 2.04
N PRO A 745 -42.17 -33.76 1.75
CA PRO A 745 -43.04 -32.86 0.98
C PRO A 745 -43.14 -31.43 1.53
N TYR A 746 -42.92 -31.27 2.83
CA TYR A 746 -42.84 -29.95 3.46
C TYR A 746 -41.80 -29.04 2.79
N PHE A 747 -40.57 -29.54 2.56
CA PHE A 747 -39.49 -28.73 1.97
C PHE A 747 -39.75 -28.38 0.51
N VAL A 748 -40.54 -29.19 -0.20
CA VAL A 748 -40.98 -28.89 -1.56
C VAL A 748 -42.01 -27.77 -1.54
N TRP A 749 -43.11 -27.98 -0.81
CA TRP A 749 -44.27 -27.11 -0.88
C TRP A 749 -44.11 -25.80 -0.09
N MET A 750 -43.10 -25.69 0.78
CA MET A 750 -42.82 -24.41 1.45
C MET A 750 -42.46 -23.27 0.49
N HIS A 751 -42.03 -23.61 -0.74
CA HIS A 751 -41.73 -22.65 -1.80
C HIS A 751 -42.94 -22.26 -2.64
N HIS A 752 -44.10 -22.89 -2.40
CA HIS A 752 -45.33 -22.52 -3.07
C HIS A 752 -45.70 -21.05 -2.77
N PRO A 753 -46.07 -20.21 -3.77
CA PRO A 753 -46.35 -18.78 -3.59
C PRO A 753 -47.41 -18.47 -2.53
N LYS A 754 -48.29 -19.42 -2.22
CA LYS A 754 -49.36 -19.30 -1.21
C LYS A 754 -49.06 -20.02 0.11
N PHE A 755 -47.88 -20.64 0.28
CA PHE A 755 -47.57 -21.43 1.47
C PHE A 755 -47.56 -20.60 2.76
N SER A 756 -47.13 -19.34 2.71
CA SER A 756 -47.16 -18.45 3.87
C SER A 756 -48.57 -18.27 4.45
N ILE A 757 -49.62 -18.40 3.62
CA ILE A 757 -51.02 -18.39 4.07
C ILE A 757 -51.35 -19.70 4.82
N VAL A 758 -50.94 -20.84 4.26
CA VAL A 758 -51.11 -22.18 4.86
C VAL A 758 -50.41 -22.27 6.21
N GLU A 759 -49.15 -21.87 6.27
CA GLU A 759 -48.32 -21.88 7.48
C GLU A 759 -48.92 -20.97 8.56
N LYS A 760 -49.28 -19.73 8.21
CA LYS A 760 -49.90 -18.77 9.13
C LYS A 760 -51.21 -19.32 9.71
N ILE A 761 -52.07 -19.90 8.87
CA ILE A 761 -53.37 -20.42 9.32
C ILE A 761 -53.16 -21.63 10.23
N SER A 762 -52.30 -22.56 9.83
CA SER A 762 -51.98 -23.77 10.61
C SER A 762 -51.39 -23.41 11.98
N SER A 763 -50.41 -22.50 12.02
CA SER A 763 -49.79 -22.01 13.25
C SER A 763 -50.80 -21.34 14.18
N LYS A 764 -51.66 -20.45 13.65
CA LYS A 764 -52.67 -19.75 14.46
C LYS A 764 -53.77 -20.65 15.03
N ILE A 765 -54.07 -21.76 14.37
CA ILE A 765 -55.02 -22.77 14.85
C ILE A 765 -54.37 -23.62 15.98
N LEU A 766 -53.07 -23.93 15.87
CA LEU A 766 -52.31 -24.71 16.86
C LEU A 766 -52.10 -24.03 18.21
N GLU A 767 -52.12 -22.70 18.25
CA GLU A 767 -52.07 -21.91 19.51
C GLU A 767 -53.24 -22.26 20.48
N GLY A 768 -54.26 -23.00 20.02
CA GLY A 768 -55.34 -23.52 20.85
C GLY A 768 -56.47 -22.52 21.15
N GLY A 769 -57.55 -23.05 21.73
CA GLY A 769 -58.78 -22.30 22.04
C GLY A 769 -59.67 -22.02 20.82
N LEU A 770 -60.77 -21.31 21.05
CA LEU A 770 -61.68 -20.84 20.00
C LEU A 770 -61.05 -19.70 19.20
N ARG A 771 -60.97 -19.82 17.87
CA ARG A 771 -60.39 -18.81 16.98
C ARG A 771 -61.45 -18.21 16.06
N GLN A 772 -61.43 -16.89 15.91
CA GLN A 772 -62.30 -16.20 14.96
C GLN A 772 -61.87 -16.49 13.53
N ARG A 773 -62.79 -16.98 12.69
CA ARG A 773 -62.57 -17.23 11.24
C ARG A 773 -62.01 -16.01 10.54
N ARG A 774 -62.55 -14.82 10.84
CA ARG A 774 -62.10 -13.55 10.27
C ARG A 774 -60.62 -13.28 10.53
N GLY A 775 -60.09 -13.67 11.69
CA GLY A 775 -58.68 -13.52 12.04
C GLY A 775 -57.76 -14.48 11.28
N LEU A 776 -58.26 -15.67 10.92
CA LEU A 776 -57.53 -16.65 10.11
C LEU A 776 -57.52 -16.24 8.63
N GLU A 777 -58.66 -15.79 8.12
CA GLU A 777 -58.91 -15.60 6.68
C GLU A 777 -58.51 -14.21 6.13
N GLN A 778 -58.45 -13.17 6.97
CA GLN A 778 -58.34 -11.78 6.50
C GLN A 778 -57.19 -10.96 7.10
N ARG A 779 -56.33 -11.56 7.94
CA ARG A 779 -55.23 -10.86 8.63
C ARG A 779 -53.87 -11.51 8.39
N GLY A 780 -52.79 -10.74 8.45
CA GLY A 780 -51.42 -11.22 8.23
C GLY A 780 -51.23 -11.70 6.79
N ALA A 781 -50.48 -12.80 6.58
CA ALA A 781 -50.26 -13.39 5.26
C ALA A 781 -51.56 -13.69 4.48
N ALA A 782 -52.64 -14.06 5.18
CA ALA A 782 -53.94 -14.34 4.57
C ALA A 782 -54.59 -13.10 3.90
N ALA A 783 -54.19 -11.88 4.27
CA ALA A 783 -54.67 -10.67 3.62
C ALA A 783 -54.21 -10.57 2.15
N ALA A 784 -53.09 -11.22 1.79
CA ALA A 784 -52.57 -11.24 0.43
C ALA A 784 -53.50 -12.02 -0.54
N ASP A 785 -54.24 -13.02 -0.04
CA ASP A 785 -55.24 -13.75 -0.82
C ASP A 785 -56.34 -14.32 0.08
N THR A 786 -57.35 -13.50 0.35
CA THR A 786 -58.45 -13.88 1.24
C THR A 786 -59.35 -14.97 0.66
N LYS A 787 -59.40 -15.13 -0.67
CA LYS A 787 -60.19 -16.18 -1.33
C LYS A 787 -59.52 -17.53 -1.10
N TYR A 788 -58.21 -17.61 -1.32
CA TYR A 788 -57.40 -18.79 -1.03
C TYR A 788 -57.44 -19.14 0.46
N ALA A 789 -57.28 -18.17 1.34
CA ALA A 789 -57.35 -18.37 2.79
C ALA A 789 -58.69 -18.97 3.25
N ARG A 790 -59.81 -18.46 2.72
CA ARG A 790 -61.16 -19.01 2.99
C ARG A 790 -61.33 -20.44 2.48
N ALA A 791 -60.83 -20.70 1.27
CA ALA A 791 -60.87 -22.04 0.70
C ALA A 791 -60.08 -23.03 1.56
N PHE A 792 -58.89 -22.64 2.02
CA PHE A 792 -58.06 -23.47 2.88
C PHE A 792 -58.71 -23.76 4.24
N VAL A 793 -59.26 -22.74 4.92
CA VAL A 793 -59.98 -22.93 6.19
C VAL A 793 -61.19 -23.86 6.01
N ARG A 794 -61.95 -23.69 4.93
CA ARG A 794 -63.07 -24.60 4.62
C ARG A 794 -62.58 -26.02 4.37
N HIS A 795 -61.46 -26.19 3.67
CA HIS A 795 -60.86 -27.49 3.40
C HIS A 795 -60.43 -28.21 4.68
N LEU A 796 -59.81 -27.50 5.62
CA LEU A 796 -59.46 -28.02 6.95
C LEU A 796 -60.71 -28.48 7.73
N GLU A 797 -61.84 -27.78 7.57
CA GLU A 797 -63.10 -28.14 8.20
C GLU A 797 -63.72 -29.39 7.56
N THR A 798 -63.74 -29.48 6.22
CA THR A 798 -64.29 -30.65 5.51
C THR A 798 -63.46 -31.91 5.73
N THR A 799 -62.16 -31.77 6.00
CA THR A 799 -61.25 -32.88 6.31
C THR A 799 -61.24 -33.23 7.80
N GLY A 800 -61.98 -32.50 8.65
CA GLY A 800 -62.10 -32.77 10.09
C GLY A 800 -60.88 -32.35 10.93
N LEU A 801 -59.95 -31.58 10.36
CA LEU A 801 -58.79 -31.05 11.09
C LEU A 801 -59.18 -29.87 11.99
N ILE A 802 -60.25 -29.16 11.64
CA ILE A 802 -60.90 -28.18 12.51
C ILE A 802 -62.41 -28.40 12.53
N ALA A 803 -63.06 -27.91 13.58
CA ALA A 803 -64.51 -27.97 13.73
C ALA A 803 -65.11 -26.59 14.01
N THR A 804 -66.36 -26.38 13.57
CA THR A 804 -67.17 -25.24 13.98
C THR A 804 -68.01 -25.62 15.21
N PRO A 805 -67.84 -24.93 16.35
CA PRO A 805 -68.61 -25.22 17.57
C PRO A 805 -70.12 -24.99 17.37
N LEU A 806 -70.94 -25.82 18.03
CA LEU A 806 -72.40 -25.75 17.98
C LEU A 806 -72.92 -24.34 18.33
N GLY A 807 -73.60 -23.71 17.36
CA GLY A 807 -74.25 -22.40 17.52
C GLY A 807 -73.34 -21.17 17.33
N ARG A 808 -72.06 -21.34 16.97
CA ARG A 808 -71.11 -20.22 16.75
C ARG A 808 -70.37 -20.36 15.42
N THR A 809 -71.00 -19.91 14.33
CA THR A 809 -70.49 -20.03 12.96
C THR A 809 -69.26 -19.17 12.65
N ASP A 810 -68.97 -18.19 13.50
CA ASP A 810 -67.85 -17.25 13.39
C ASP A 810 -66.53 -17.77 14.02
N LEU A 811 -66.62 -18.87 14.76
CA LEU A 811 -65.49 -19.48 15.46
C LEU A 811 -65.14 -20.85 14.88
N VAL A 812 -63.87 -21.21 14.99
CA VAL A 812 -63.34 -22.55 14.71
C VAL A 812 -62.47 -23.02 15.86
N GLU A 813 -62.43 -24.33 16.09
CA GLU A 813 -61.57 -24.98 17.07
C GLU A 813 -60.78 -26.12 16.41
N ILE A 814 -59.56 -26.36 16.91
CA ILE A 814 -58.70 -27.44 16.43
C ILE A 814 -59.19 -28.78 16.99
N THR A 815 -59.27 -29.81 16.15
CA THR A 815 -59.58 -31.17 16.61
C THR A 815 -58.33 -31.86 17.17
N SER A 816 -58.50 -33.01 17.85
CA SER A 816 -57.35 -33.81 18.29
C SER A 816 -56.49 -34.28 17.11
N GLU A 817 -57.12 -34.66 16.00
CA GLU A 817 -56.44 -35.05 14.77
C GLU A 817 -55.74 -33.85 14.12
N GLY A 818 -56.41 -32.70 14.01
CA GLY A 818 -55.81 -31.47 13.50
C GLY A 818 -54.60 -31.02 14.28
N ARG A 819 -54.60 -31.22 15.61
CA ARG A 819 -53.45 -30.89 16.47
C ARG A 819 -52.24 -31.76 16.17
N THR A 820 -52.42 -33.04 15.86
CA THR A 820 -51.32 -33.94 15.49
C THR A 820 -50.81 -33.62 14.08
N GLN A 821 -51.72 -33.47 13.12
CA GLN A 821 -51.39 -33.28 11.71
C GLN A 821 -50.76 -31.90 11.45
N LEU A 822 -51.41 -30.81 11.87
CA LEU A 822 -50.91 -29.46 11.58
C LEU A 822 -49.60 -29.16 12.33
N ALA A 823 -49.33 -29.83 13.46
CA ALA A 823 -48.06 -29.68 14.18
C ALA A 823 -46.85 -30.14 13.35
N LEU A 824 -47.04 -31.03 12.35
CA LEU A 824 -45.98 -31.44 11.43
C LEU A 824 -45.48 -30.25 10.59
N ILE A 825 -46.38 -29.35 10.18
CA ILE A 825 -46.06 -28.15 9.41
C ILE A 825 -45.23 -27.19 10.27
N GLN A 826 -45.68 -26.90 11.49
CA GLN A 826 -44.99 -25.97 12.40
C GLN A 826 -43.61 -26.48 12.82
N SER A 827 -43.45 -27.80 12.95
CA SER A 827 -42.16 -28.40 13.30
C SER A 827 -41.23 -28.63 12.10
N GLY A 828 -41.69 -28.33 10.88
CA GLY A 828 -40.96 -28.63 9.64
C GLY A 828 -40.70 -30.11 9.41
N ARG A 829 -41.45 -31.00 10.09
CA ARG A 829 -41.26 -32.45 10.07
C ARG A 829 -42.06 -33.16 8.98
N GLY A 830 -43.00 -32.47 8.35
CA GLY A 830 -43.81 -33.06 7.28
C GLY A 830 -45.01 -32.20 6.90
N LEU A 831 -45.68 -32.60 5.81
CA LEU A 831 -46.88 -31.95 5.31
C LEU A 831 -48.03 -32.98 5.36
N PRO A 832 -49.14 -32.71 6.08
CA PRO A 832 -50.30 -33.59 6.11
C PRO A 832 -50.87 -33.82 4.71
N GLU A 833 -51.32 -35.05 4.42
CA GLU A 833 -51.89 -35.43 3.13
C GLU A 833 -53.05 -34.52 2.73
N ALA A 834 -53.92 -34.14 3.67
CA ALA A 834 -55.01 -33.20 3.43
C ALA A 834 -54.53 -31.83 2.94
N VAL A 835 -53.39 -31.34 3.47
CA VAL A 835 -52.81 -30.03 3.08
C VAL A 835 -52.06 -30.16 1.77
N LEU A 836 -51.35 -31.27 1.56
CA LEU A 836 -50.69 -31.60 0.30
C LEU A 836 -51.69 -31.64 -0.86
N ASN A 837 -52.81 -32.33 -0.70
CA ASN A 837 -53.87 -32.42 -1.73
C ASN A 837 -54.44 -31.04 -2.07
N PHE A 838 -54.64 -30.18 -1.05
CA PHE A 838 -55.10 -28.82 -1.28
C PHE A 838 -54.10 -27.97 -2.09
N LEU A 839 -52.80 -28.11 -1.80
CA LEU A 839 -51.75 -27.39 -2.50
C LEU A 839 -51.54 -27.89 -3.94
N ASN A 840 -51.84 -29.16 -4.22
CA ASN A 840 -51.82 -29.73 -5.58
C ASN A 840 -53.00 -29.27 -6.45
N GLU A 841 -54.17 -29.03 -5.85
CA GLU A 841 -55.40 -28.68 -6.56
C GLU A 841 -55.57 -27.17 -6.81
N ALA A 842 -54.79 -26.34 -6.12
CA ALA A 842 -54.93 -24.88 -6.07
C ALA A 842 -53.89 -24.16 -6.94
#